data_AF-A0A4U7BCH1-F1
#
_entry.id   AF-A0A4U7BCH1-F1
#
_cell.length_a   1.000
_cell.length_b   1.000
_cell.length_c   1.000
_cell.angle_alpha   90.00
_cell.angle_beta   90.00
_cell.angle_gamma   90.00
#
_symmetry.space_group_name_H-M   'P 1'
#
loop_
_entity.id
_entity.type
_entity.pdbx_description
1 polymer ?
#
loop_
_entity_poly.entity_id
_entity_poly.type
_entity_poly.pdbx_seq_one_letter_code
_entity_poly.pdbx_strand_id
1 'polypeptide(L)'
;MNTKILTLSLICANALYAADISALSGSVSLKAGEQKQDSAISRQGTGQASIFGEVGGVHNFTLNGANNASYTLSAKDITTTFYMGSITLNQNSQFALSGFHTLAIEKTGVSVGANSTFAVISSGNTINPQGTDYGGASKVRFSDKSTLSLQNNAKAKFSNADFFIHDGKIILLANSTLEVEASKGIRIQRTLESTNATIKFGGDVYNIGSKLFGFQTSSSTWTSNGSKIEINGDFYNGGNAKVDDGGSVAGGFLVFDPYYDGGGNLILNNTTMSVSGKFVSKASNDLSQESNVKIYGSTLSVTGGFENKEGSNLTFGVLNNTMGKLEGDLSNDKGKVFIDTDNIQFDTAYQIVTGSISGVTSIELLNPNSSFLNVICQNGSVTITQKTSSGGSGSCNGSSSGGSGGGGSSGGGNSGSGGGNSSGSSNQTALDEYKSSLNTQDQKLLSSLVNRFGGADKLLTSDLDVKETMKTINKSVEDNLITRPKTLLSAFKSDAMVAPLAQGFVSRPTASNDLIRFDNGSLVSGLDYSGKDFYANAFGGVLRADDTKGYLGGFNLGLSSFDENYLVQGQISYARGSSTQDLSTQSSKTTGDFIQLGFFSRIDFVPALELDLNLNAIAGFFSVQSDSFINPLLSSKSKFNTQELNGGFTLGYRFGERLSFKPFAGLEHYLIHQGGFKEEGGLGIESKAYTHYALGGVIGAETRLELDNSAFVFAKVSYEDKLYHSHKNIFFRVNDQSLKYKNESFDSSLQASIGAQIFAINNARLNAEMIYKHYDSGLNYYGGNLMLKYVF
;
A
#
# COMPACT_ATOMS: atom_id res chain seq x y z
N MET A 1 22.90 -13.38 -51.16
CA MET A 1 22.94 -12.27 -50.18
C MET A 1 22.74 -12.90 -48.81
N ASN A 2 23.84 -13.39 -48.23
CA ASN A 2 23.86 -14.22 -47.02
C ASN A 2 24.16 -13.36 -45.79
N THR A 3 23.74 -13.87 -44.62
CA THR A 3 24.07 -13.38 -43.27
C THR A 3 23.50 -12.01 -42.89
N LYS A 4 22.20 -11.97 -42.56
CA LYS A 4 21.57 -11.00 -41.63
C LYS A 4 20.11 -11.34 -41.23
N ILE A 5 19.72 -12.62 -41.26
CA ILE A 5 18.39 -13.12 -40.83
C ILE A 5 18.56 -14.11 -39.67
N LEU A 6 19.38 -13.75 -38.69
CA LEU A 6 19.56 -14.55 -37.47
C LEU A 6 19.83 -13.64 -36.27
N THR A 7 18.95 -12.67 -36.04
CA THR A 7 18.97 -11.83 -34.83
C THR A 7 17.59 -11.24 -34.53
N LEU A 8 16.54 -12.06 -34.66
CA LEU A 8 15.19 -11.67 -34.21
C LEU A 8 14.47 -12.79 -33.43
N SER A 9 15.23 -13.77 -32.96
CA SER A 9 14.75 -14.92 -32.15
C SER A 9 15.33 -14.92 -30.72
N LEU A 10 15.91 -13.80 -30.25
CA LEU A 10 16.62 -13.73 -28.96
C LEU A 10 16.03 -12.72 -27.94
N ILE A 11 14.75 -12.34 -28.04
CA ILE A 11 14.13 -11.42 -27.06
C ILE A 11 12.94 -12.04 -26.30
N CYS A 12 12.43 -13.22 -26.70
CA CYS A 12 11.35 -13.91 -26.00
C CYS A 12 11.80 -14.97 -24.97
N ALA A 13 13.07 -14.97 -24.54
CA ALA A 13 13.62 -15.97 -23.60
C ALA A 13 14.05 -15.42 -22.23
N ASN A 14 13.84 -14.14 -21.90
CA ASN A 14 14.36 -13.54 -20.65
C ASN A 14 13.33 -13.48 -19.50
N ALA A 15 12.56 -14.55 -19.27
CA ALA A 15 11.64 -14.61 -18.13
C ALA A 15 11.69 -15.91 -17.31
N LEU A 16 12.65 -16.82 -17.57
CA LEU A 16 12.74 -18.12 -16.86
C LEU A 16 14.17 -18.54 -16.50
N TYR A 17 15.12 -17.62 -16.46
CA TYR A 17 16.48 -17.94 -16.01
C TYR A 17 16.70 -17.40 -14.60
N ALA A 18 16.84 -18.31 -13.64
CA ALA A 18 17.41 -17.96 -12.35
C ALA A 18 18.88 -17.57 -12.57
N ALA A 19 19.21 -16.31 -12.32
CA ALA A 19 20.61 -15.89 -12.37
C ALA A 19 21.32 -16.37 -11.11
N ASP A 20 22.49 -16.96 -11.31
CA ASP A 20 23.41 -17.31 -10.24
C ASP A 20 24.20 -16.04 -9.85
N ILE A 21 23.90 -15.48 -8.68
CA ILE A 21 24.52 -14.24 -8.20
C ILE A 21 25.34 -14.50 -6.95
N SER A 22 26.46 -13.79 -6.78
CA SER A 22 27.32 -13.91 -5.58
C SER A 22 27.19 -12.73 -4.60
N ALA A 23 26.39 -11.73 -4.95
CA ALA A 23 25.96 -10.62 -4.11
C ALA A 23 24.70 -9.98 -4.73
N LEU A 24 23.87 -9.33 -3.91
CA LEU A 24 22.76 -8.51 -4.41
C LEU A 24 23.30 -7.17 -4.96
N SER A 25 22.72 -6.71 -6.06
CA SER A 25 22.92 -5.33 -6.50
C SER A 25 22.33 -4.38 -5.47
N GLY A 26 22.95 -3.22 -5.23
CA GLY A 26 22.47 -2.27 -4.21
C GLY A 26 21.01 -1.85 -4.37
N SER A 27 20.48 -1.92 -5.60
CA SER A 27 19.04 -1.85 -5.85
C SER A 27 18.60 -2.78 -6.98
N VAL A 28 17.36 -3.25 -6.92
CA VAL A 28 16.63 -3.94 -7.98
C VAL A 28 15.30 -3.21 -8.19
N SER A 29 14.89 -3.03 -9.44
CA SER A 29 13.58 -2.46 -9.76
C SER A 29 12.80 -3.44 -10.63
N LEU A 30 11.58 -3.77 -10.23
CA LEU A 30 10.71 -4.70 -10.93
C LEU A 30 9.66 -3.93 -11.74
N LYS A 31 9.26 -4.48 -12.88
CA LYS A 31 8.10 -4.05 -13.66
C LYS A 31 6.81 -4.67 -13.10
N ALA A 32 5.66 -4.06 -13.40
CA ALA A 32 4.38 -4.61 -12.98
C ALA A 32 4.20 -6.04 -13.49
N GLY A 33 3.78 -6.95 -12.60
CA GLY A 33 3.64 -8.39 -12.87
C GLY A 33 4.95 -9.19 -12.95
N GLU A 34 6.13 -8.55 -12.89
CA GLU A 34 7.41 -9.25 -13.01
C GLU A 34 7.64 -10.20 -11.83
N GLN A 35 7.89 -11.49 -12.13
CA GLN A 35 8.28 -12.50 -11.15
C GLN A 35 9.77 -12.80 -11.35
N LYS A 36 10.62 -12.15 -10.58
CA LYS A 36 12.06 -12.37 -10.64
C LYS A 36 12.46 -13.46 -9.65
N GLN A 37 13.26 -14.41 -10.10
CA GLN A 37 13.85 -15.44 -9.24
C GLN A 37 15.34 -15.53 -9.52
N ASP A 38 16.18 -15.44 -8.49
CA ASP A 38 17.63 -15.63 -8.58
C ASP A 38 18.07 -16.72 -7.58
N SER A 39 19.25 -17.30 -7.85
CA SER A 39 19.92 -18.23 -6.95
C SER A 39 21.19 -17.60 -6.38
N ALA A 40 21.37 -17.71 -5.07
CA ALA A 40 22.56 -17.25 -4.38
C ALA A 40 23.68 -18.30 -4.48
N ILE A 41 24.81 -17.91 -5.05
CA ILE A 41 26.08 -18.63 -4.96
C ILE A 41 26.81 -18.18 -3.70
N SER A 42 27.03 -19.12 -2.81
CA SER A 42 27.74 -18.89 -1.56
C SER A 42 29.25 -18.92 -1.78
N ARG A 43 29.97 -18.09 -1.02
CA ARG A 43 31.43 -18.10 -0.95
C ARG A 43 31.84 -18.86 0.30
N GLN A 44 32.93 -19.61 0.23
CA GLN A 44 33.44 -20.33 1.39
C GLN A 44 33.89 -19.32 2.46
N GLY A 45 33.36 -19.45 3.68
CA GLY A 45 33.81 -18.66 4.82
C GLY A 45 35.19 -19.11 5.28
N THR A 46 36.07 -18.17 5.63
CA THR A 46 37.40 -18.45 6.17
C THR A 46 37.28 -18.89 7.63
N GLY A 47 37.02 -20.19 7.86
CA GLY A 47 36.72 -20.72 9.20
C GLY A 47 35.36 -20.25 9.72
N GLN A 48 34.38 -20.11 8.83
CA GLN A 48 32.98 -19.80 9.11
C GLN A 48 32.08 -20.61 8.15
N ALA A 49 30.76 -20.61 8.40
CA ALA A 49 29.78 -21.13 7.44
C ALA A 49 29.89 -20.45 6.07
N SER A 50 29.40 -21.11 5.02
CA SER A 50 29.27 -20.50 3.68
C SER A 50 28.55 -19.15 3.80
N ILE A 51 29.01 -18.13 3.07
CA ILE A 51 28.46 -16.77 3.18
C ILE A 51 27.88 -16.28 1.85
N PHE A 52 26.83 -15.47 1.94
CA PHE A 52 26.35 -14.62 0.86
C PHE A 52 26.36 -13.16 1.34
N GLY A 53 26.97 -12.28 0.53
CA GLY A 53 27.26 -10.90 0.94
C GLY A 53 28.65 -10.78 1.60
N GLU A 54 28.78 -9.85 2.53
CA GLU A 54 30.05 -9.56 3.22
C GLU A 54 29.84 -9.57 4.73
N VAL A 55 30.76 -10.22 5.46
CA VAL A 55 30.73 -10.30 6.93
C VAL A 55 30.63 -8.91 7.54
N GLY A 56 29.77 -8.75 8.55
CA GLY A 56 29.48 -7.45 9.16
C GLY A 56 28.46 -6.59 8.40
N GLY A 57 27.83 -7.12 7.35
CA GLY A 57 26.69 -6.50 6.68
C GLY A 57 27.02 -5.13 6.10
N VAL A 58 28.02 -5.04 5.22
CA VAL A 58 28.45 -3.76 4.65
C VAL A 58 27.50 -3.27 3.55
N HIS A 59 26.79 -4.19 2.89
CA HIS A 59 25.92 -3.87 1.77
C HIS A 59 24.50 -3.51 2.19
N ASN A 60 23.88 -2.63 1.41
CA ASN A 60 22.49 -2.26 1.54
C ASN A 60 21.75 -2.69 0.28
N PHE A 61 20.53 -3.18 0.43
CA PHE A 61 19.68 -3.62 -0.66
C PHE A 61 18.37 -2.83 -0.68
N THR A 62 17.99 -2.32 -1.85
CA THR A 62 16.70 -1.66 -2.07
C THR A 62 15.91 -2.31 -3.20
N LEU A 63 14.70 -2.80 -2.91
CA LEU A 63 13.76 -3.27 -3.92
C LEU A 63 12.72 -2.18 -4.23
N ASN A 64 12.67 -1.77 -5.49
CA ASN A 64 11.58 -0.95 -6.03
C ASN A 64 10.55 -1.88 -6.69
N GLY A 65 9.46 -2.14 -5.98
CA GLY A 65 8.35 -2.93 -6.47
C GLY A 65 7.46 -2.20 -7.46
N ALA A 66 6.62 -2.99 -8.10
CA ALA A 66 5.52 -2.57 -8.95
C ALA A 66 4.32 -3.49 -8.67
N ASN A 67 3.12 -3.11 -9.09
CA ASN A 67 1.91 -3.91 -8.84
C ASN A 67 2.10 -5.37 -9.26
N ASN A 68 1.78 -6.30 -8.35
CA ASN A 68 1.91 -7.75 -8.53
C ASN A 68 3.32 -8.24 -8.92
N ALA A 69 4.37 -7.48 -8.64
CA ALA A 69 5.75 -7.92 -8.88
C ALA A 69 6.35 -8.60 -7.65
N SER A 70 7.17 -9.63 -7.86
CA SER A 70 7.88 -10.34 -6.79
C SER A 70 9.34 -10.58 -7.14
N TYR A 71 10.18 -10.62 -6.11
CA TYR A 71 11.56 -11.07 -6.20
C TYR A 71 11.85 -12.15 -5.17
N THR A 72 12.32 -13.31 -5.61
CA THR A 72 12.76 -14.40 -4.73
C THR A 72 14.24 -14.67 -4.93
N LEU A 73 15.01 -14.69 -3.85
CA LEU A 73 16.41 -15.14 -3.84
C LEU A 73 16.50 -16.45 -3.04
N SER A 74 16.96 -17.52 -3.70
CA SER A 74 17.08 -18.85 -3.09
C SER A 74 18.54 -19.23 -2.86
N ALA A 75 18.87 -19.72 -1.68
CA ALA A 75 20.20 -20.28 -1.40
C ALA A 75 20.39 -21.60 -2.15
N LYS A 76 21.53 -21.78 -2.84
CA LYS A 76 21.92 -23.08 -3.37
C LYS A 76 22.52 -24.00 -2.29
N ASP A 77 23.16 -23.39 -1.31
CA ASP A 77 23.76 -24.08 -0.18
C ASP A 77 22.96 -23.73 1.09
N ILE A 78 22.29 -24.73 1.66
CA ILE A 78 21.45 -24.59 2.85
C ILE A 78 22.24 -24.39 4.16
N THR A 79 23.57 -24.30 4.09
CA THR A 79 24.45 -23.90 5.20
C THR A 79 24.82 -22.42 5.17
N THR A 80 24.24 -21.66 4.23
CA THR A 80 24.66 -20.29 3.94
C THR A 80 24.13 -19.27 4.93
N THR A 81 25.00 -18.42 5.46
CA THR A 81 24.64 -17.19 6.16
C THR A 81 24.53 -16.03 5.19
N PHE A 82 23.34 -15.41 5.15
CA PHE A 82 23.07 -14.19 4.40
C PHE A 82 23.36 -12.97 5.25
N TYR A 83 24.39 -12.20 4.89
CA TYR A 83 24.75 -10.95 5.57
C TYR A 83 24.24 -9.73 4.81
N MET A 84 23.59 -8.81 5.53
CA MET A 84 23.17 -7.53 4.99
C MET A 84 23.23 -6.42 6.04
N GLY A 85 23.58 -5.21 5.63
CA GLY A 85 23.49 -4.02 6.47
C GLY A 85 22.06 -3.52 6.58
N SER A 86 21.37 -3.42 5.43
CA SER A 86 19.96 -3.08 5.39
C SER A 86 19.20 -3.66 4.18
N ILE A 87 17.90 -3.88 4.38
CA ILE A 87 16.95 -4.23 3.32
C ILE A 87 15.84 -3.18 3.33
N THR A 88 15.63 -2.50 2.21
CA THR A 88 14.53 -1.55 2.04
C THR A 88 13.62 -2.03 0.92
N LEU A 89 12.37 -2.32 1.24
CA LEU A 89 11.33 -2.59 0.26
C LEU A 89 10.48 -1.34 0.11
N ASN A 90 10.47 -0.72 -1.06
CA ASN A 90 9.55 0.38 -1.34
C ASN A 90 8.11 -0.14 -1.46
N GLN A 91 7.15 0.77 -1.63
CA GLN A 91 5.72 0.41 -1.64
C GLN A 91 5.39 -0.63 -2.72
N ASN A 92 4.40 -1.47 -2.46
CA ASN A 92 3.91 -2.51 -3.38
C ASN A 92 5.01 -3.48 -3.87
N SER A 93 5.93 -3.87 -2.98
CA SER A 93 7.04 -4.79 -3.29
C SER A 93 6.86 -6.13 -2.58
N GLN A 94 7.19 -7.23 -3.25
CA GLN A 94 7.25 -8.55 -2.62
C GLN A 94 8.67 -9.09 -2.72
N PHE A 95 9.31 -9.39 -1.58
CA PHE A 95 10.65 -9.95 -1.53
C PHE A 95 10.70 -11.19 -0.63
N ALA A 96 11.26 -12.27 -1.15
CA ALA A 96 11.43 -13.52 -0.41
C ALA A 96 12.90 -13.98 -0.41
N LEU A 97 13.41 -14.33 0.78
CA LEU A 97 14.65 -15.09 0.96
C LEU A 97 14.28 -16.53 1.31
N SER A 98 14.86 -17.50 0.59
CA SER A 98 14.51 -18.91 0.77
C SER A 98 15.75 -19.79 0.91
N GLY A 99 15.74 -20.69 1.89
CA GLY A 99 16.74 -21.75 2.06
C GLY A 99 18.06 -21.33 2.70
N PHE A 100 18.20 -20.07 3.11
CA PHE A 100 19.39 -19.62 3.87
C PHE A 100 19.37 -20.22 5.28
N HIS A 101 20.54 -20.61 5.79
CA HIS A 101 20.69 -21.11 7.15
C HIS A 101 20.47 -20.02 8.18
N THR A 102 21.14 -18.89 7.99
CA THR A 102 21.04 -17.75 8.87
C THR A 102 20.83 -16.47 8.08
N LEU A 103 19.86 -15.66 8.47
CA LEU A 103 19.74 -14.26 8.06
C LEU A 103 20.37 -13.38 9.14
N ALA A 104 21.39 -12.60 8.78
CA ALA A 104 22.09 -11.68 9.68
C ALA A 104 21.97 -10.23 9.19
N ILE A 105 21.20 -9.42 9.93
CA ILE A 105 21.03 -7.98 9.69
C ILE A 105 21.85 -7.20 10.72
N GLU A 106 22.99 -6.67 10.28
CA GLU A 106 24.05 -6.22 11.21
C GLU A 106 24.08 -4.71 11.46
N LYS A 107 23.44 -3.89 10.61
CA LYS A 107 23.51 -2.42 10.71
C LYS A 107 22.15 -1.76 10.90
N THR A 108 21.55 -1.24 9.83
CA THR A 108 20.41 -0.33 9.90
C THR A 108 19.08 -1.06 10.10
N GLY A 109 18.92 -2.27 9.54
CA GLY A 109 17.69 -3.05 9.68
C GLY A 109 16.92 -3.31 8.39
N VAL A 110 15.64 -3.60 8.55
CA VAL A 110 14.72 -3.93 7.45
C VAL A 110 13.55 -2.94 7.47
N SER A 111 13.33 -2.23 6.37
CA SER A 111 12.20 -1.32 6.18
C SER A 111 11.28 -1.89 5.11
N VAL A 112 10.04 -2.21 5.48
CA VAL A 112 9.02 -2.75 4.58
C VAL A 112 7.96 -1.69 4.32
N GLY A 113 7.97 -1.15 3.11
CA GLY A 113 7.05 -0.11 2.65
C GLY A 113 5.58 -0.55 2.64
N ALA A 114 4.69 0.42 2.42
CA ALA A 114 3.25 0.17 2.47
C ALA A 114 2.81 -0.87 1.41
N ASN A 115 1.89 -1.75 1.80
CA ASN A 115 1.39 -2.87 1.00
C ASN A 115 2.50 -3.82 0.48
N SER A 116 3.67 -3.84 1.11
CA SER A 116 4.79 -4.71 0.72
C SER A 116 4.88 -5.93 1.62
N THR A 117 5.48 -7.01 1.11
CA THR A 117 5.72 -8.24 1.85
C THR A 117 7.21 -8.59 1.86
N PHE A 118 7.77 -8.83 3.04
CA PHE A 118 9.08 -9.44 3.23
C PHE A 118 8.91 -10.84 3.81
N ALA A 119 9.41 -11.85 3.14
CA ALA A 119 9.33 -13.24 3.60
C ALA A 119 10.72 -13.86 3.72
N VAL A 120 10.94 -14.61 4.79
CA VAL A 120 12.15 -15.41 5.01
C VAL A 120 11.72 -16.82 5.37
N ILE A 121 12.11 -17.76 4.53
CA ILE A 121 11.96 -19.19 4.78
C ILE A 121 13.36 -19.73 5.01
N SER A 122 13.75 -19.87 6.29
CA SER A 122 15.06 -20.39 6.65
C SER A 122 15.16 -21.88 6.32
N SER A 123 16.38 -22.41 6.23
CA SER A 123 16.60 -23.84 5.96
C SER A 123 16.11 -24.75 7.10
N GLY A 124 16.12 -24.26 8.35
CA GLY A 124 15.72 -25.02 9.54
C GLY A 124 16.68 -26.16 9.92
N ASN A 125 17.86 -26.23 9.28
CA ASN A 125 18.87 -27.23 9.61
C ASN A 125 19.79 -26.75 10.75
N THR A 126 20.46 -27.70 11.40
CA THR A 126 21.59 -27.42 12.29
C THR A 126 22.89 -27.74 11.55
N ILE A 127 23.88 -26.84 11.61
CA ILE A 127 25.20 -27.00 10.98
C ILE A 127 26.31 -26.95 12.03
N ASN A 128 27.53 -27.33 11.66
CA ASN A 128 28.68 -27.10 12.53
C ASN A 128 28.86 -25.58 12.75
N PRO A 129 28.97 -25.10 14.00
CA PRO A 129 29.10 -23.67 14.30
C PRO A 129 30.31 -23.00 13.68
N GLN A 130 31.37 -23.78 13.38
CA GLN A 130 32.58 -23.34 12.73
C GLN A 130 33.13 -22.04 13.33
N GLY A 131 33.12 -21.90 14.66
CA GLY A 131 33.67 -20.72 15.33
C GLY A 131 32.87 -19.43 15.19
N THR A 132 31.54 -19.48 14.92
CA THR A 132 30.69 -18.28 14.80
C THR A 132 29.32 -18.42 15.48
N ASP A 133 28.70 -17.29 15.88
CA ASP A 133 27.31 -17.18 16.35
C ASP A 133 26.27 -17.57 15.29
N TYR A 134 26.67 -17.57 14.03
CA TYR A 134 25.76 -17.73 12.88
C TYR A 134 25.73 -19.15 12.33
N GLY A 135 26.60 -20.05 12.82
CA GLY A 135 26.45 -21.49 12.66
C GLY A 135 25.71 -22.11 13.84
N GLY A 136 25.63 -23.45 13.90
CA GLY A 136 24.80 -24.14 14.88
C GLY A 136 23.36 -24.25 14.41
N ALA A 137 22.41 -23.83 15.23
CA ALA A 137 20.98 -23.81 14.88
C ALA A 137 20.68 -22.70 13.86
N SER A 138 19.65 -22.89 13.01
CA SER A 138 19.24 -21.91 11.99
C SER A 138 18.62 -20.66 12.62
N LYS A 139 19.01 -19.46 12.18
CA LYS A 139 18.60 -18.21 12.85
C LYS A 139 18.13 -17.11 11.90
N VAL A 140 17.27 -16.25 12.43
CA VAL A 140 17.07 -14.89 11.92
C VAL A 140 17.54 -13.93 13.01
N ARG A 141 18.58 -13.14 12.73
CA ARG A 141 19.21 -12.26 13.72
C ARG A 141 19.27 -10.81 13.23
N PHE A 142 18.87 -9.92 14.11
CA PHE A 142 18.90 -8.47 13.97
C PHE A 142 19.75 -7.89 15.10
N SER A 143 20.77 -7.11 14.75
CA SER A 143 21.71 -6.51 15.71
C SER A 143 21.08 -5.38 16.55
N ASP A 144 21.79 -4.94 17.59
CA ASP A 144 21.38 -3.93 18.57
C ASP A 144 21.02 -2.54 17.99
N LYS A 145 21.54 -2.22 16.80
CA LYS A 145 21.32 -0.97 16.07
C LYS A 145 20.30 -1.09 14.95
N SER A 146 19.81 -2.30 14.69
CA SER A 146 18.91 -2.56 13.59
C SER A 146 17.46 -2.20 13.95
N THR A 147 16.67 -1.81 12.94
CA THR A 147 15.23 -1.61 13.08
C THR A 147 14.47 -2.46 12.07
N LEU A 148 13.50 -3.26 12.51
CA LEU A 148 12.48 -3.84 11.65
C LEU A 148 11.25 -2.93 11.66
N SER A 149 10.99 -2.24 10.55
CA SER A 149 9.84 -1.34 10.40
C SER A 149 8.86 -1.87 9.35
N LEU A 150 7.60 -2.07 9.74
CA LEU A 150 6.50 -2.38 8.84
C LEU A 150 5.58 -1.17 8.72
N GLN A 151 5.47 -0.62 7.51
CA GLN A 151 4.56 0.48 7.20
C GLN A 151 3.10 -0.01 7.13
N ASN A 152 2.15 0.89 6.85
CA ASN A 152 0.73 0.55 6.79
C ASN A 152 0.46 -0.61 5.80
N ASN A 153 -0.33 -1.60 6.25
CA ASN A 153 -0.66 -2.82 5.49
C ASN A 153 0.56 -3.67 5.04
N ALA A 154 1.76 -3.43 5.58
CA ALA A 154 2.93 -4.23 5.25
C ALA A 154 2.92 -5.57 5.99
N LYS A 155 3.57 -6.59 5.41
CA LYS A 155 3.71 -7.91 6.04
C LYS A 155 5.18 -8.33 6.12
N ALA A 156 5.60 -8.84 7.26
CA ALA A 156 6.84 -9.61 7.39
C ALA A 156 6.54 -11.01 7.91
N LYS A 157 7.12 -12.02 7.26
CA LYS A 157 6.98 -13.42 7.65
C LYS A 157 8.35 -14.07 7.77
N PHE A 158 8.63 -14.68 8.92
CA PHE A 158 9.83 -15.46 9.19
C PHE A 158 9.40 -16.86 9.59
N SER A 159 9.86 -17.89 8.90
CA SER A 159 9.42 -19.26 9.15
C SER A 159 10.55 -20.26 9.01
N ASN A 160 10.38 -21.42 9.65
CA ASN A 160 11.30 -22.55 9.62
C ASN A 160 12.71 -22.20 10.16
N ALA A 161 12.80 -21.23 11.08
CA ALA A 161 14.02 -20.96 11.83
C ALA A 161 13.99 -21.71 13.16
N ASP A 162 15.14 -21.96 13.77
CA ASP A 162 15.19 -22.41 15.16
C ASP A 162 15.08 -21.23 16.12
N PHE A 163 15.76 -20.13 15.79
CA PHE A 163 15.71 -18.89 16.57
C PHE A 163 15.33 -17.68 15.70
N PHE A 164 14.50 -16.82 16.26
CA PHE A 164 14.35 -15.43 15.82
C PHE A 164 14.85 -14.52 16.93
N ILE A 165 15.88 -13.73 16.68
CA ILE A 165 16.53 -12.89 17.68
C ILE A 165 16.55 -11.46 17.16
N HIS A 166 15.82 -10.58 17.84
CA HIS A 166 15.81 -9.16 17.53
C HIS A 166 16.33 -8.35 18.71
N ASP A 167 17.60 -7.98 18.64
CA ASP A 167 18.28 -7.14 19.63
C ASP A 167 18.10 -5.64 19.34
N GLY A 168 17.46 -5.28 18.23
CA GLY A 168 17.15 -3.90 17.86
C GLY A 168 15.70 -3.47 18.18
N LYS A 169 15.21 -2.49 17.41
CA LYS A 169 13.83 -1.98 17.52
C LYS A 169 12.88 -2.60 16.48
N ILE A 170 11.69 -3.01 16.88
CA ILE A 170 10.60 -3.42 15.99
C ILE A 170 9.49 -2.36 16.02
N ILE A 171 9.04 -1.89 14.86
CA ILE A 171 7.98 -0.88 14.72
C ILE A 171 6.93 -1.39 13.73
N LEU A 172 5.71 -1.58 14.21
CA LEU A 172 4.57 -2.07 13.43
C LEU A 172 3.48 -1.01 13.35
N LEU A 173 3.24 -0.46 12.16
CA LEU A 173 2.18 0.53 11.92
C LEU A 173 0.83 -0.14 11.63
N ALA A 174 -0.20 0.68 11.39
CA ALA A 174 -1.58 0.25 11.27
C ALA A 174 -1.78 -0.83 10.19
N ASN A 175 -2.55 -1.87 10.53
CA ASN A 175 -2.87 -3.02 9.69
C ASN A 175 -1.66 -3.82 9.20
N SER A 176 -0.46 -3.56 9.73
CA SER A 176 0.71 -4.38 9.41
C SER A 176 0.65 -5.74 10.11
N THR A 177 1.33 -6.73 9.55
CA THR A 177 1.39 -8.10 10.09
C THR A 177 2.82 -8.58 10.26
N LEU A 178 3.19 -8.98 11.48
CA LEU A 178 4.42 -9.69 11.77
C LEU A 178 4.10 -11.15 12.13
N GLU A 179 4.58 -12.09 11.32
CA GLU A 179 4.48 -13.52 11.55
C GLU A 179 5.89 -14.09 11.76
N VAL A 180 6.12 -14.74 12.90
CA VAL A 180 7.39 -15.42 13.20
C VAL A 180 7.08 -16.83 13.70
N GLU A 181 7.73 -17.81 13.09
CA GLU A 181 7.71 -19.21 13.53
C GLU A 181 9.14 -19.67 13.78
N ALA A 182 9.46 -19.94 15.05
CA ALA A 182 10.77 -20.40 15.47
C ALA A 182 10.67 -21.51 16.53
N SER A 183 11.34 -22.64 16.29
CA SER A 183 11.15 -23.88 17.08
C SER A 183 11.75 -23.81 18.49
N LYS A 184 12.86 -23.09 18.68
CA LYS A 184 13.61 -23.01 19.94
C LYS A 184 13.36 -21.70 20.70
N GLY A 185 13.13 -20.59 20.01
CA GLY A 185 12.73 -19.35 20.68
C GLY A 185 12.71 -18.09 19.82
N ILE A 186 11.81 -17.19 20.19
CA ILE A 186 11.63 -15.85 19.62
C ILE A 186 12.04 -14.84 20.68
N ARG A 187 13.16 -14.15 20.51
CA ARG A 187 13.71 -13.20 21.48
C ARG A 187 13.53 -11.76 21.01
N ILE A 188 12.86 -10.97 21.84
CA ILE A 188 12.67 -9.53 21.66
C ILE A 188 13.44 -8.84 22.78
N GLN A 189 14.59 -8.24 22.46
CA GLN A 189 15.57 -7.87 23.49
C GLN A 189 15.67 -6.38 23.82
N ARG A 190 15.04 -5.54 23.01
CA ARG A 190 15.01 -4.10 23.26
C ARG A 190 13.64 -3.49 23.19
N THR A 191 13.08 -3.39 21.99
CA THR A 191 11.83 -2.64 21.81
C THR A 191 10.96 -3.25 20.73
N LEU A 192 9.69 -3.44 21.06
CA LEU A 192 8.63 -3.73 20.10
C LEU A 192 7.49 -2.74 20.33
N GLU A 193 7.21 -1.92 19.33
CA GLU A 193 6.10 -0.97 19.30
C GLU A 193 5.11 -1.39 18.22
N SER A 194 3.83 -1.54 18.59
CA SER A 194 2.76 -1.90 17.66
C SER A 194 1.54 -1.00 17.82
N THR A 195 0.98 -0.54 16.70
CA THR A 195 -0.24 0.28 16.66
C THR A 195 -1.22 -0.29 15.65
N ASN A 196 -2.36 -0.81 16.13
CA ASN A 196 -3.39 -1.47 15.30
C ASN A 196 -2.80 -2.53 14.35
N ALA A 197 -1.82 -3.31 14.83
CA ALA A 197 -1.12 -4.32 14.04
C ALA A 197 -1.58 -5.73 14.41
N THR A 198 -1.16 -6.73 13.62
CA THR A 198 -1.30 -8.15 13.95
C THR A 198 0.08 -8.77 14.18
N ILE A 199 0.27 -9.43 15.32
CA ILE A 199 1.50 -10.16 15.65
C ILE A 199 1.12 -11.62 15.88
N LYS A 200 1.81 -12.53 15.20
CA LYS A 200 1.63 -13.98 15.38
C LYS A 200 2.98 -14.64 15.57
N PHE A 201 3.18 -15.24 16.74
CA PHE A 201 4.39 -15.94 17.11
C PHE A 201 4.08 -17.42 17.34
N GLY A 202 4.75 -18.30 16.60
CA GLY A 202 4.74 -19.74 16.81
C GLY A 202 6.04 -20.20 17.45
N GLY A 203 5.96 -20.71 18.68
CA GLY A 203 7.10 -21.01 19.54
C GLY A 203 7.16 -20.16 20.81
N ASP A 204 8.13 -20.44 21.67
CA ASP A 204 8.31 -19.72 22.94
C ASP A 204 8.85 -18.31 22.70
N VAL A 205 8.24 -17.33 23.36
CA VAL A 205 8.56 -15.91 23.18
C VAL A 205 9.20 -15.35 24.45
N TYR A 206 10.30 -14.62 24.27
CA TYR A 206 11.12 -14.04 25.32
C TYR A 206 11.17 -12.53 25.14
N ASN A 207 10.40 -11.79 25.95
CA ASN A 207 10.53 -10.35 26.13
C ASN A 207 11.53 -10.07 27.26
N ILE A 208 12.82 -10.09 26.93
CA ILE A 208 13.91 -10.13 27.91
C ILE A 208 15.02 -9.23 27.41
N GLY A 209 15.55 -8.34 28.25
CA GLY A 209 16.64 -7.43 27.88
C GLY A 209 17.89 -8.11 27.30
N SER A 210 18.75 -7.31 26.68
CA SER A 210 20.07 -7.77 26.23
C SER A 210 21.18 -7.44 27.24
N LYS A 211 22.29 -8.16 27.08
CA LYS A 211 23.52 -7.95 27.85
C LYS A 211 24.19 -6.66 27.40
N LEU A 212 24.45 -5.75 28.34
CA LEU A 212 25.25 -4.54 28.13
C LEU A 212 26.74 -4.84 28.33
N PHE A 213 27.60 -3.85 28.05
CA PHE A 213 29.05 -3.99 28.29
C PHE A 213 29.34 -4.51 29.71
N GLY A 214 30.01 -5.66 29.83
CA GLY A 214 30.32 -6.30 31.12
C GLY A 214 29.26 -7.31 31.58
N PHE A 215 28.84 -7.20 32.84
CA PHE A 215 27.83 -8.08 33.48
C PHE A 215 26.46 -7.41 33.65
N GLN A 216 26.29 -6.19 33.14
CA GLN A 216 25.03 -5.46 33.27
C GLN A 216 23.99 -6.00 32.27
N THR A 217 22.77 -6.17 32.73
CA THR A 217 21.62 -6.55 31.91
C THR A 217 20.71 -5.32 31.69
N SER A 218 19.89 -5.36 30.66
CA SER A 218 18.89 -4.33 30.38
C SER A 218 17.47 -4.89 30.52
N SER A 219 16.48 -4.07 30.19
CA SER A 219 15.09 -4.50 30.09
C SER A 219 14.57 -4.32 28.67
N SER A 220 13.85 -5.31 28.15
CA SER A 220 13.13 -5.18 26.88
C SER A 220 11.76 -4.53 27.12
N THR A 221 11.30 -3.68 26.20
CA THR A 221 9.99 -3.02 26.27
C THR A 221 9.13 -3.37 25.07
N TRP A 222 8.01 -4.05 25.31
CA TRP A 222 6.96 -4.30 24.34
C TRP A 222 5.75 -3.41 24.67
N THR A 223 5.47 -2.44 23.82
CA THR A 223 4.24 -1.62 23.89
C THR A 223 3.31 -1.93 22.73
N SER A 224 2.05 -2.23 23.03
CA SER A 224 1.02 -2.51 22.04
C SER A 224 -0.21 -1.66 22.25
N ASN A 225 -0.64 -0.98 21.19
CA ASN A 225 -1.81 -0.10 21.18
C ASN A 225 -2.81 -0.60 20.14
N GLY A 226 -3.99 -1.06 20.56
CA GLY A 226 -5.06 -1.47 19.64
C GLY A 226 -4.74 -2.71 18.78
N SER A 227 -3.72 -3.50 19.13
CA SER A 227 -3.25 -4.59 18.26
C SER A 227 -3.88 -5.94 18.62
N LYS A 228 -3.69 -6.92 17.74
CA LYS A 228 -4.00 -8.33 17.99
C LYS A 228 -2.72 -9.14 18.06
N ILE A 229 -2.47 -9.81 19.18
CA ILE A 229 -1.27 -10.61 19.43
C ILE A 229 -1.68 -12.05 19.70
N GLU A 230 -1.07 -12.99 18.98
CA GLU A 230 -1.28 -14.42 19.13
C GLU A 230 0.06 -15.11 19.34
N ILE A 231 0.21 -15.83 20.45
CA ILE A 231 1.41 -16.58 20.81
C ILE A 231 1.02 -18.04 20.97
N ASN A 232 1.48 -18.87 20.04
CA ASN A 232 1.34 -20.31 20.11
C ASN A 232 2.61 -20.92 20.75
N GLY A 233 2.69 -20.84 22.08
CA GLY A 233 3.84 -21.22 22.88
C GLY A 233 3.78 -20.56 24.27
N ASP A 234 4.86 -20.67 25.03
CA ASP A 234 5.01 -19.95 26.30
C ASP A 234 5.46 -18.49 26.07
N PHE A 235 5.08 -17.60 26.98
CA PHE A 235 5.57 -16.22 27.01
C PHE A 235 6.36 -15.95 28.28
N TYR A 236 7.60 -15.48 28.13
CA TYR A 236 8.50 -15.13 29.21
C TYR A 236 8.76 -13.61 29.19
N ASN A 237 8.35 -12.94 30.26
CA ASN A 237 8.59 -11.52 30.49
C ASN A 237 9.69 -11.36 31.55
N GLY A 238 10.91 -11.11 31.09
CA GLY A 238 12.14 -11.16 31.89
C GLY A 238 12.63 -12.58 32.22
N GLY A 239 13.76 -12.65 32.93
CA GLY A 239 14.47 -13.90 33.22
C GLY A 239 15.50 -14.25 32.16
N ASN A 240 15.67 -15.56 31.86
CA ASN A 240 16.64 -16.02 30.87
C ASN A 240 15.97 -16.57 29.62
N ALA A 241 16.53 -16.24 28.46
CA ALA A 241 16.15 -16.87 27.21
C ALA A 241 16.87 -18.22 27.02
N LYS A 242 16.24 -19.15 26.29
CA LYS A 242 16.93 -20.32 25.72
C LYS A 242 18.03 -19.85 24.79
N VAL A 243 19.22 -20.46 24.84
CA VAL A 243 20.39 -20.15 23.99
C VAL A 243 20.63 -21.26 22.97
N ASP A 244 21.37 -20.94 21.90
CA ASP A 244 21.90 -21.97 20.99
C ASP A 244 23.08 -22.70 21.64
N ASP A 245 22.87 -23.97 21.98
CA ASP A 245 23.83 -24.88 22.60
C ASP A 245 24.60 -25.74 21.58
N GLY A 246 24.33 -25.59 20.28
CA GLY A 246 24.94 -26.38 19.22
C GLY A 246 26.45 -26.17 19.03
N GLY A 247 27.03 -25.14 19.67
CA GLY A 247 28.42 -24.73 19.50
C GLY A 247 29.32 -24.86 20.71
N SER A 248 29.67 -26.09 21.07
CA SER A 248 30.83 -26.34 21.92
C SER A 248 32.08 -26.49 21.06
N VAL A 249 33.02 -25.54 21.17
CA VAL A 249 34.41 -25.78 20.71
C VAL A 249 35.17 -26.57 21.78
N ALA A 250 36.18 -27.34 21.36
CA ALA A 250 37.04 -28.09 22.27
C ALA A 250 37.69 -27.13 23.30
N GLY A 251 37.33 -27.27 24.57
CA GLY A 251 37.72 -26.36 25.65
C GLY A 251 36.58 -25.91 26.58
N GLY A 252 35.33 -26.26 26.29
CA GLY A 252 34.21 -26.11 27.23
C GLY A 252 33.65 -24.68 27.38
N PHE A 253 34.10 -23.73 26.55
CA PHE A 253 33.44 -22.44 26.42
C PHE A 253 32.25 -22.57 25.45
N LEU A 254 31.06 -22.15 25.87
CA LEU A 254 29.92 -21.86 24.99
C LEU A 254 30.24 -20.52 24.31
N VAL A 255 30.77 -20.53 23.08
CA VAL A 255 31.51 -19.34 22.61
C VAL A 255 30.63 -18.24 21.99
N PHE A 256 29.35 -18.43 21.66
CA PHE A 256 28.78 -17.51 20.66
C PHE A 256 27.32 -17.05 20.82
N ASP A 257 26.48 -17.67 21.65
CA ASP A 257 25.15 -17.13 21.98
C ASP A 257 25.12 -16.88 23.50
N PRO A 258 25.70 -15.76 24.00
CA PRO A 258 25.91 -15.57 25.43
C PRO A 258 24.58 -15.62 26.19
N TYR A 259 24.61 -16.05 27.45
CA TYR A 259 23.42 -16.03 28.31
C TYR A 259 22.73 -14.66 28.26
N TYR A 260 21.48 -14.65 27.80
CA TYR A 260 20.64 -13.45 27.77
C TYR A 260 19.70 -13.49 28.97
N ASP A 261 19.96 -12.59 29.91
CA ASP A 261 19.22 -12.34 31.14
C ASP A 261 18.81 -10.85 31.16
N GLY A 262 17.70 -10.53 31.82
CA GLY A 262 17.22 -9.16 31.93
C GLY A 262 15.76 -9.06 32.36
N GLY A 263 15.29 -7.82 32.51
CA GLY A 263 13.90 -7.52 32.78
C GLY A 263 13.04 -7.52 31.51
N GLY A 264 11.73 -7.63 31.68
CA GLY A 264 10.73 -7.48 30.62
C GLY A 264 9.67 -6.48 31.01
N ASN A 265 9.37 -5.52 30.14
CA ASN A 265 8.28 -4.56 30.31
C ASN A 265 7.26 -4.77 29.19
N LEU A 266 6.08 -5.29 29.53
CA LEU A 266 4.97 -5.48 28.62
C LEU A 266 3.85 -4.48 28.95
N ILE A 267 3.45 -3.68 27.97
CA ILE A 267 2.38 -2.68 28.10
C ILE A 267 1.34 -2.94 27.01
N LEU A 268 0.14 -3.32 27.44
CA LEU A 268 -1.01 -3.59 26.57
C LEU A 268 -2.07 -2.50 26.75
N ASN A 269 -2.32 -1.73 25.70
CA ASN A 269 -3.33 -0.68 25.66
C ASN A 269 -4.39 -1.02 24.62
N ASN A 270 -5.65 -1.20 25.05
CA ASN A 270 -6.77 -1.59 24.17
C ASN A 270 -6.43 -2.76 23.22
N THR A 271 -5.61 -3.70 23.68
CA THR A 271 -5.00 -4.78 22.89
C THR A 271 -5.58 -6.12 23.31
N THR A 272 -5.73 -7.04 22.35
CA THR A 272 -6.07 -8.44 22.64
C THR A 272 -4.83 -9.29 22.44
N MET A 273 -4.37 -9.96 23.50
CA MET A 273 -3.23 -10.87 23.48
C MET A 273 -3.66 -12.25 23.94
N SER A 274 -3.36 -13.29 23.17
CA SER A 274 -3.62 -14.68 23.54
C SER A 274 -2.33 -15.50 23.57
N VAL A 275 -2.10 -16.21 24.67
CA VAL A 275 -0.97 -17.13 24.87
C VAL A 275 -1.52 -18.54 25.09
N SER A 276 -1.18 -19.48 24.21
CA SER A 276 -1.65 -20.87 24.31
C SER A 276 -0.91 -21.66 25.40
N GLY A 277 0.33 -21.32 25.68
CA GLY A 277 1.13 -21.89 26.77
C GLY A 277 0.98 -21.11 28.07
N LYS A 278 2.05 -21.12 28.87
CA LYS A 278 2.18 -20.36 30.11
C LYS A 278 2.62 -18.93 29.85
N PHE A 279 2.24 -18.03 30.74
CA PHE A 279 2.84 -16.70 30.84
C PHE A 279 3.65 -16.64 32.14
N VAL A 280 4.96 -16.39 32.04
CA VAL A 280 5.84 -16.28 33.22
C VAL A 280 6.46 -14.89 33.24
N SER A 281 6.17 -14.12 34.29
CA SER A 281 6.80 -12.82 34.54
C SER A 281 7.72 -12.92 35.75
N LYS A 282 9.00 -12.60 35.58
CA LYS A 282 10.01 -12.64 36.65
C LYS A 282 11.14 -11.65 36.38
N ALA A 283 11.80 -11.17 37.43
CA ALA A 283 13.01 -10.36 37.27
C ALA A 283 14.17 -11.15 36.64
N SER A 284 15.25 -10.43 36.33
CA SER A 284 16.53 -11.06 36.02
C SER A 284 17.02 -11.96 37.17
N ASN A 285 17.89 -12.93 36.89
CA ASN A 285 18.35 -13.88 37.92
C ASN A 285 19.08 -13.20 39.09
N ASP A 286 19.77 -12.09 38.82
CA ASP A 286 20.46 -11.29 39.82
C ASP A 286 19.54 -10.25 40.50
N LEU A 287 18.26 -10.23 40.14
CA LEU A 287 17.24 -9.27 40.59
C LEU A 287 17.59 -7.80 40.31
N SER A 288 18.54 -7.53 39.41
CA SER A 288 18.95 -6.16 39.07
C SER A 288 17.96 -5.45 38.14
N GLN A 289 17.11 -6.21 37.43
CA GLN A 289 16.10 -5.69 36.50
C GLN A 289 14.74 -6.31 36.83
N GLU A 290 13.80 -5.48 37.28
CA GLU A 290 12.41 -5.89 37.50
C GLU A 290 11.67 -6.13 36.19
N SER A 291 10.61 -6.94 36.26
CA SER A 291 9.69 -7.15 35.15
C SER A 291 8.33 -6.54 35.43
N ASN A 292 7.72 -5.96 34.42
CA ASN A 292 6.46 -5.24 34.53
C ASN A 292 5.50 -5.74 33.46
N VAL A 293 4.26 -6.02 33.84
CA VAL A 293 3.15 -6.34 32.93
C VAL A 293 2.01 -5.38 33.25
N LYS A 294 1.64 -4.53 32.28
CA LYS A 294 0.59 -3.54 32.44
C LYS A 294 -0.52 -3.78 31.43
N ILE A 295 -1.75 -3.90 31.92
CA ILE A 295 -2.93 -4.24 31.13
C ILE A 295 -3.95 -3.10 31.29
N TYR A 296 -4.10 -2.28 30.26
CA TYR A 296 -4.99 -1.12 30.24
C TYR A 296 -6.06 -1.27 29.17
N GLY A 297 -7.33 -1.44 29.60
CA GLY A 297 -8.46 -1.72 28.70
C GLY A 297 -8.24 -2.90 27.73
N SER A 298 -7.28 -3.76 28.03
CA SER A 298 -6.80 -4.85 27.20
C SER A 298 -7.25 -6.19 27.77
N THR A 299 -7.31 -7.21 26.92
CA THR A 299 -7.53 -8.59 27.36
C THR A 299 -6.28 -9.41 27.09
N LEU A 300 -5.69 -9.97 28.15
CA LEU A 300 -4.61 -10.95 28.10
C LEU A 300 -5.20 -12.32 28.43
N SER A 301 -5.33 -13.20 27.45
CA SER A 301 -5.81 -14.57 27.64
C SER A 301 -4.64 -15.54 27.69
N VAL A 302 -4.55 -16.35 28.75
CA VAL A 302 -3.44 -17.28 28.98
C VAL A 302 -4.00 -18.64 29.36
N THR A 303 -3.84 -19.61 28.47
CA THR A 303 -4.45 -20.95 28.65
C THR A 303 -3.67 -21.79 29.67
N GLY A 304 -2.33 -21.71 29.68
CA GLY A 304 -1.48 -22.45 30.61
C GLY A 304 -1.33 -21.82 32.00
N GLY A 305 -1.99 -20.68 32.26
CA GLY A 305 -1.87 -19.91 33.49
C GLY A 305 -0.77 -18.84 33.48
N PHE A 306 -0.97 -17.80 34.28
CA PHE A 306 -0.07 -16.67 34.49
C PHE A 306 0.69 -16.84 35.82
N GLU A 307 2.02 -16.86 35.75
CA GLU A 307 2.92 -16.95 36.90
C GLU A 307 3.60 -15.59 37.15
N ASN A 308 3.18 -14.87 38.19
CA ASN A 308 3.80 -13.61 38.64
C ASN A 308 4.83 -13.91 39.75
N LYS A 309 6.13 -13.88 39.43
CA LYS A 309 7.20 -14.29 40.34
C LYS A 309 7.89 -13.11 41.03
N GLU A 310 8.86 -13.41 41.89
CA GLU A 310 9.71 -12.44 42.58
C GLU A 310 10.32 -11.41 41.61
N GLY A 311 10.27 -10.14 42.01
CA GLY A 311 10.73 -9.00 41.20
C GLY A 311 9.85 -8.68 39.97
N SER A 312 8.61 -9.18 39.92
CA SER A 312 7.63 -8.88 38.89
C SER A 312 6.42 -8.09 39.42
N ASN A 313 5.99 -7.09 38.65
CA ASN A 313 4.84 -6.24 38.91
C ASN A 313 3.76 -6.48 37.85
N LEU A 314 2.54 -6.84 38.28
CA LEU A 314 1.36 -6.97 37.42
C LEU A 314 0.40 -5.80 37.72
N THR A 315 0.10 -4.97 36.73
CA THR A 315 -0.76 -3.79 36.88
C THR A 315 -1.99 -3.88 35.98
N PHE A 316 -3.17 -3.64 36.55
CA PHE A 316 -4.41 -3.45 35.79
C PHE A 316 -4.87 -2.00 35.87
N GLY A 317 -5.34 -1.44 34.76
CA GLY A 317 -5.89 -0.09 34.74
C GLY A 317 -6.99 0.10 33.69
N VAL A 318 -7.66 1.24 33.77
CA VAL A 318 -8.77 1.59 32.88
C VAL A 318 -8.27 2.39 31.68
N LEU A 319 -8.69 2.00 30.49
CA LEU A 319 -8.51 2.77 29.27
C LEU A 319 -9.79 2.70 28.43
N ASN A 320 -10.26 3.84 27.92
CA ASN A 320 -11.52 3.94 27.17
C ASN A 320 -12.72 3.30 27.92
N ASN A 321 -12.82 3.56 29.22
CA ASN A 321 -13.85 3.01 30.14
C ASN A 321 -13.84 1.47 30.28
N THR A 322 -12.80 0.80 29.81
CA THR A 322 -12.65 -0.66 29.94
C THR A 322 -11.49 -0.95 30.87
N MET A 323 -11.69 -1.81 31.87
CA MET A 323 -10.63 -2.29 32.75
C MET A 323 -9.78 -3.34 32.02
N GLY A 324 -8.48 -3.30 32.21
CA GLY A 324 -7.60 -4.39 31.79
C GLY A 324 -7.95 -5.71 32.49
N LYS A 325 -7.84 -6.81 31.75
CA LYS A 325 -8.30 -8.13 32.21
C LYS A 325 -7.32 -9.24 31.83
N LEU A 326 -7.10 -10.15 32.77
CA LEU A 326 -6.45 -11.44 32.57
C LEU A 326 -7.52 -12.55 32.48
N GLU A 327 -7.54 -13.27 31.37
CA GLU A 327 -8.39 -14.45 31.17
C GLU A 327 -7.53 -15.72 31.29
N GLY A 328 -7.43 -16.22 32.52
CA GLY A 328 -6.64 -17.41 32.87
C GLY A 328 -6.40 -17.48 34.37
N ASP A 329 -5.81 -18.57 34.83
CA ASP A 329 -5.39 -18.70 36.23
C ASP A 329 -4.22 -17.77 36.55
N LEU A 330 -4.21 -17.16 37.74
CA LEU A 330 -3.13 -16.32 38.26
C LEU A 330 -2.48 -16.97 39.47
N SER A 331 -1.21 -17.34 39.35
CA SER A 331 -0.36 -17.75 40.46
C SER A 331 0.67 -16.66 40.77
N ASN A 332 0.57 -16.06 41.96
CA ASN A 332 1.49 -15.03 42.43
C ASN A 332 2.45 -15.60 43.48
N ASP A 333 3.73 -15.73 43.13
CA ASP A 333 4.81 -16.21 44.00
C ASP A 333 5.78 -15.06 44.28
N LYS A 334 5.52 -14.30 45.34
CA LYS A 334 6.27 -13.09 45.75
C LYS A 334 6.28 -11.92 44.75
N GLY A 335 5.56 -12.02 43.64
CA GLY A 335 5.28 -10.87 42.77
C GLY A 335 4.32 -9.88 43.43
N LYS A 336 4.25 -8.67 42.86
CA LYS A 336 3.31 -7.62 43.29
C LYS A 336 2.19 -7.44 42.28
N VAL A 337 0.99 -7.14 42.79
CA VAL A 337 -0.20 -6.85 41.97
C VAL A 337 -0.69 -5.45 42.30
N PHE A 338 -0.87 -4.63 41.26
CA PHE A 338 -1.25 -3.24 41.34
C PHE A 338 -2.55 -2.95 40.61
N ILE A 339 -3.28 -1.98 41.11
CA ILE A 339 -4.35 -1.31 40.38
C ILE A 339 -3.94 0.13 40.14
N ASP A 340 -3.89 0.50 38.88
CA ASP A 340 -3.80 1.88 38.45
C ASP A 340 -5.20 2.49 38.53
N THR A 341 -5.33 3.52 39.37
CA THR A 341 -6.63 4.14 39.65
C THR A 341 -7.02 5.19 38.65
N ASP A 342 -6.14 5.54 37.71
CA ASP A 342 -6.45 6.51 36.68
C ASP A 342 -7.69 6.05 35.88
N ASN A 343 -8.67 6.94 35.78
CA ASN A 343 -9.95 6.72 35.09
C ASN A 343 -10.87 5.62 35.70
N ILE A 344 -10.60 5.14 36.92
CA ILE A 344 -11.52 4.23 37.63
C ILE A 344 -12.78 4.97 38.09
N GLN A 345 -13.92 4.28 38.03
CA GLN A 345 -15.15 4.70 38.73
C GLN A 345 -15.22 4.02 40.10
N PHE A 346 -15.44 4.81 41.16
CA PHE A 346 -15.61 4.27 42.50
C PHE A 346 -16.87 3.41 42.61
N ASP A 347 -16.83 2.50 43.58
CA ASP A 347 -17.93 1.56 43.90
C ASP A 347 -18.39 0.69 42.72
N THR A 348 -17.58 0.66 41.65
CA THR A 348 -17.80 -0.18 40.47
C THR A 348 -16.90 -1.39 40.57
N ALA A 349 -17.50 -2.57 40.50
CA ALA A 349 -16.78 -3.83 40.49
C ALA A 349 -16.22 -4.11 39.08
N TYR A 350 -14.90 -4.31 38.99
CA TYR A 350 -14.22 -4.66 37.76
C TYR A 350 -13.63 -6.05 37.83
N GLN A 351 -14.01 -6.93 36.90
CA GLN A 351 -13.41 -8.25 36.78
C GLN A 351 -12.03 -8.16 36.14
N ILE A 352 -10.97 -8.31 36.94
CA ILE A 352 -9.58 -8.22 36.48
C ILE A 352 -8.96 -9.59 36.16
N VAL A 353 -9.47 -10.66 36.78
CA VAL A 353 -9.01 -12.05 36.52
C VAL A 353 -10.22 -12.97 36.47
N THR A 354 -10.42 -13.77 35.43
CA THR A 354 -11.56 -14.72 35.35
C THR A 354 -11.24 -16.16 35.72
N GLY A 355 -9.97 -16.52 35.89
CA GLY A 355 -9.56 -17.83 36.37
C GLY A 355 -9.35 -17.90 37.89
N SER A 356 -8.71 -18.98 38.33
CA SER A 356 -8.29 -19.21 39.71
C SER A 356 -7.24 -18.17 40.14
N ILE A 357 -7.24 -17.74 41.40
CA ILE A 357 -6.20 -16.87 41.96
C ILE A 357 -5.54 -17.59 43.14
N SER A 358 -4.21 -17.66 43.14
CA SER A 358 -3.42 -18.18 44.27
C SER A 358 -2.23 -17.26 44.58
N GLY A 359 -1.93 -17.09 45.87
CA GLY A 359 -0.72 -16.36 46.33
C GLY A 359 -0.79 -14.83 46.29
N VAL A 360 -1.96 -14.26 45.96
CA VAL A 360 -2.20 -12.80 46.07
C VAL A 360 -2.66 -12.47 47.49
N THR A 361 -1.76 -11.95 48.32
CA THR A 361 -2.04 -11.58 49.71
C THR A 361 -2.59 -10.16 49.86
N SER A 362 -2.16 -9.24 49.00
CA SER A 362 -2.61 -7.84 48.95
C SER A 362 -2.53 -7.29 47.52
N ILE A 363 -3.34 -6.28 47.24
CA ILE A 363 -3.29 -5.47 46.02
C ILE A 363 -2.89 -4.04 46.40
N GLU A 364 -1.88 -3.48 45.73
CA GLU A 364 -1.41 -2.12 45.94
C GLU A 364 -2.06 -1.15 44.95
N LEU A 365 -2.20 0.13 45.32
CA LEU A 365 -2.73 1.18 44.45
C LEU A 365 -1.62 2.07 43.93
N LEU A 366 -1.55 2.24 42.61
CA LEU A 366 -0.75 3.29 41.98
C LEU A 366 -1.58 4.58 42.00
N ASN A 367 -1.53 5.29 43.12
CA ASN A 367 -2.24 6.56 43.31
C ASN A 367 -1.52 7.42 44.37
N PRO A 368 -1.25 8.71 44.11
CA PRO A 368 -0.64 9.62 45.10
C PRO A 368 -1.49 9.83 46.36
N ASN A 369 -2.81 9.65 46.26
CA ASN A 369 -3.83 9.73 47.30
C ASN A 369 -4.30 8.36 47.82
N SER A 370 -3.52 7.28 47.62
CA SER A 370 -3.85 5.91 48.03
C SER A 370 -4.19 5.76 49.53
N SER A 371 -3.73 6.69 50.39
CA SER A 371 -4.09 6.74 51.81
C SER A 371 -5.59 6.95 52.08
N PHE A 372 -6.32 7.52 51.12
CA PHE A 372 -7.77 7.77 51.20
C PHE A 372 -8.62 6.69 50.53
N LEU A 373 -8.00 5.65 49.97
CA LEU A 373 -8.68 4.62 49.17
C LEU A 373 -8.55 3.24 49.84
N ASN A 374 -9.52 2.39 49.55
CA ASN A 374 -9.52 0.98 49.93
C ASN A 374 -9.77 0.11 48.69
N VAL A 375 -9.15 -1.07 48.67
CA VAL A 375 -9.31 -2.06 47.60
C VAL A 375 -10.03 -3.27 48.18
N ILE A 376 -11.19 -3.59 47.60
CA ILE A 376 -11.93 -4.81 47.92
C ILE A 376 -11.75 -5.76 46.74
N CYS A 377 -11.20 -6.93 47.02
CA CYS A 377 -10.95 -7.96 46.02
C CYS A 377 -11.69 -9.24 46.40
N GLN A 378 -12.56 -9.74 45.53
CA GLN A 378 -13.31 -10.97 45.74
C GLN A 378 -13.44 -11.72 44.42
N ASN A 379 -13.00 -12.99 44.37
CA ASN A 379 -13.11 -13.86 43.19
C ASN A 379 -12.59 -13.21 41.89
N GLY A 380 -11.45 -12.50 41.97
CA GLY A 380 -10.85 -11.80 40.83
C GLY A 380 -11.57 -10.55 40.35
N SER A 381 -12.62 -10.12 41.06
CA SER A 381 -13.25 -8.81 40.90
C SER A 381 -12.69 -7.84 41.93
N VAL A 382 -12.31 -6.64 41.47
CA VAL A 382 -11.80 -5.56 42.31
C VAL A 382 -12.76 -4.38 42.29
N THR A 383 -13.05 -3.84 43.48
CA THR A 383 -13.81 -2.60 43.67
C THR A 383 -12.95 -1.61 44.44
N ILE A 384 -12.82 -0.39 43.94
CA ILE A 384 -12.14 0.70 44.64
C ILE A 384 -13.18 1.57 45.34
N THR A 385 -13.02 1.75 46.65
CA THR A 385 -13.93 2.51 47.50
C THR A 385 -13.15 3.56 48.29
N GLN A 386 -13.80 4.65 48.71
CA GLN A 386 -13.17 5.57 49.67
C GLN A 386 -12.97 4.86 51.02
N LYS A 387 -11.81 5.04 51.63
CA LYS A 387 -11.48 4.43 52.91
C LYS A 387 -12.35 5.03 54.00
N THR A 388 -13.03 4.19 54.77
CA THR A 388 -13.76 4.59 55.99
C THR A 388 -12.82 4.56 57.20
N SER A 389 -13.08 5.37 58.22
CA SER A 389 -12.27 5.52 59.43
C SER A 389 -11.97 4.22 60.20
N SER A 390 -12.68 3.12 59.90
CA SER A 390 -12.62 1.83 60.61
C SER A 390 -12.40 0.58 59.73
N GLY A 391 -12.04 0.71 58.45
CA GLY A 391 -12.02 -0.42 57.49
C GLY A 391 -10.65 -1.08 57.25
N GLY A 392 -10.56 -2.40 57.47
CA GLY A 392 -9.42 -3.25 57.08
C GLY A 392 -9.55 -3.82 55.66
N SER A 393 -8.41 -4.17 55.04
CA SER A 393 -8.30 -4.66 53.66
C SER A 393 -8.86 -6.07 53.47
N GLY A 394 -9.72 -6.26 52.47
CA GLY A 394 -10.23 -7.58 52.07
C GLY A 394 -9.18 -8.41 51.32
N SER A 395 -9.16 -9.73 51.55
CA SER A 395 -8.26 -10.69 50.89
C SER A 395 -8.87 -11.22 49.58
N CYS A 396 -8.06 -11.33 48.53
CA CYS A 396 -8.47 -11.88 47.22
C CYS A 396 -8.74 -13.40 47.19
N ASN A 397 -8.36 -14.15 48.23
CA ASN A 397 -8.51 -15.60 48.25
C ASN A 397 -9.94 -16.00 48.65
N GLY A 398 -10.77 -16.35 47.67
CA GLY A 398 -12.12 -16.87 47.90
C GLY A 398 -12.24 -18.36 47.57
N SER A 399 -12.07 -19.24 48.56
CA SER A 399 -12.74 -20.53 48.59
C SER A 399 -14.13 -20.32 49.19
N SER A 400 -15.18 -20.67 48.46
CA SER A 400 -16.56 -20.58 48.91
C SER A 400 -16.79 -21.38 50.20
N SER A 401 -17.18 -20.71 51.28
CA SER A 401 -17.95 -21.35 52.36
C SER A 401 -19.25 -20.57 52.57
N GLY A 402 -20.35 -21.21 52.19
CA GLY A 402 -21.69 -20.69 52.37
C GLY A 402 -22.07 -20.70 53.85
N GLY A 403 -22.26 -19.51 54.42
CA GLY A 403 -22.91 -19.32 55.71
C GLY A 403 -24.30 -18.75 55.49
N SER A 404 -25.30 -19.62 55.48
CA SER A 404 -26.72 -19.23 55.51
C SER A 404 -27.07 -18.76 56.92
N GLY A 405 -27.39 -17.48 57.10
CA GLY A 405 -27.87 -16.91 58.35
C GLY A 405 -29.30 -16.42 58.17
N GLY A 406 -30.27 -17.21 58.65
CA GLY A 406 -31.68 -16.87 58.68
C GLY A 406 -32.10 -16.04 59.91
N GLY A 407 -33.31 -15.48 59.82
CA GLY A 407 -34.05 -14.77 60.86
C GLY A 407 -34.65 -13.48 60.28
N GLY A 408 -35.95 -13.21 60.25
CA GLY A 408 -37.08 -13.78 60.98
C GLY A 408 -37.83 -12.64 61.68
N SER A 409 -39.03 -12.32 61.16
CA SER A 409 -40.19 -11.72 61.84
C SER A 409 -40.35 -10.21 62.09
N SER A 410 -41.47 -9.71 61.53
CA SER A 410 -42.62 -9.07 62.21
C SER A 410 -42.76 -7.54 62.35
N GLY A 411 -43.99 -7.07 62.04
CA GLY A 411 -44.65 -5.84 62.51
C GLY A 411 -44.29 -4.57 61.72
N GLY A 412 -45.19 -3.73 61.21
CA GLY A 412 -46.56 -3.44 61.61
C GLY A 412 -46.68 -1.92 61.86
N GLY A 413 -47.25 -1.19 60.89
CA GLY A 413 -48.08 0.01 61.04
C GLY A 413 -47.71 1.18 61.99
N ASN A 414 -47.42 2.31 61.33
CA ASN A 414 -48.08 3.63 61.47
C ASN A 414 -47.64 4.68 62.55
N SER A 415 -47.50 5.89 62.00
CA SER A 415 -47.72 7.26 62.53
C SER A 415 -46.84 7.84 63.64
N GLY A 416 -46.26 9.02 63.34
CA GLY A 416 -46.29 10.16 64.27
C GLY A 416 -44.99 10.92 64.52
N SER A 417 -44.89 12.10 63.91
CA SER A 417 -44.37 13.36 64.49
C SER A 417 -42.90 13.46 64.95
N GLY A 418 -42.11 14.21 64.18
CA GLY A 418 -41.48 15.48 64.58
C GLY A 418 -40.48 15.52 65.75
N GLY A 419 -39.28 16.05 65.46
CA GLY A 419 -38.40 16.70 66.45
C GLY A 419 -37.04 16.04 66.59
N GLY A 420 -36.01 16.69 66.03
CA GLY A 420 -34.66 16.15 65.93
C GLY A 420 -33.90 16.01 67.26
N ASN A 421 -32.92 15.10 67.26
CA ASN A 421 -31.56 15.38 67.68
C ASN A 421 -30.63 14.27 67.14
N SER A 422 -29.41 14.68 66.83
CA SER A 422 -28.21 13.92 66.50
C SER A 422 -28.08 12.48 67.05
N SER A 423 -27.84 11.56 66.12
CA SER A 423 -27.12 10.28 66.28
C SER A 423 -26.53 9.98 64.89
N GLY A 424 -25.22 9.97 64.64
CA GLY A 424 -24.22 9.18 65.35
C GLY A 424 -23.68 8.15 64.34
N SER A 425 -22.62 8.55 63.63
CA SER A 425 -21.61 7.77 62.90
C SER A 425 -21.98 6.37 62.36
N SER A 426 -21.87 6.18 61.05
CA SER A 426 -21.12 5.04 60.50
C SER A 426 -20.93 5.21 58.99
N ASN A 427 -19.80 5.81 58.64
CA ASN A 427 -19.09 5.86 57.34
C ASN A 427 -18.70 7.30 56.96
N GLN A 428 -18.08 8.01 57.91
CA GLN A 428 -17.29 9.18 57.53
C GLN A 428 -16.07 8.65 56.75
N THR A 429 -15.84 9.16 55.55
CA THR A 429 -14.68 8.75 54.74
C THR A 429 -13.44 9.49 55.26
N ALA A 430 -12.26 8.89 55.08
CA ALA A 430 -10.99 9.51 55.45
C ALA A 430 -10.78 10.87 54.76
N LEU A 431 -11.35 11.05 53.56
CA LEU A 431 -11.33 12.34 52.87
C LEU A 431 -12.23 13.36 53.58
N ASP A 432 -13.38 12.96 54.10
CA ASP A 432 -14.28 13.87 54.83
C ASP A 432 -13.73 14.26 56.20
N GLU A 433 -13.01 13.35 56.87
CA GLU A 433 -12.22 13.69 58.06
C GLU A 433 -11.10 14.69 57.71
N TYR A 434 -10.36 14.46 56.63
CA TYR A 434 -9.33 15.39 56.16
C TYR A 434 -9.92 16.77 55.84
N LYS A 435 -11.03 16.84 55.08
CA LYS A 435 -11.75 18.10 54.82
C LYS A 435 -12.10 18.82 56.12
N SER A 436 -12.59 18.10 57.12
CA SER A 436 -12.98 18.69 58.41
C SER A 436 -11.79 19.19 59.24
N SER A 437 -10.59 18.65 59.02
CA SER A 437 -9.35 19.06 59.70
C SER A 437 -8.73 20.36 59.15
N LEU A 438 -9.10 20.75 57.92
CA LEU A 438 -8.60 21.97 57.28
C LEU A 438 -9.22 23.23 57.89
N ASN A 439 -8.51 24.36 57.83
CA ASN A 439 -9.08 25.66 58.23
C ASN A 439 -10.20 26.11 57.26
N THR A 440 -10.99 27.12 57.66
CA THR A 440 -12.17 27.57 56.89
C THR A 440 -11.84 28.06 55.47
N GLN A 441 -10.64 28.61 55.22
CA GLN A 441 -10.24 29.07 53.89
C GLN A 441 -9.88 27.89 52.98
N ASP A 442 -9.11 26.93 53.51
CA ASP A 442 -8.68 25.73 52.78
C ASP A 442 -9.86 24.81 52.46
N GLN A 443 -10.86 24.71 53.35
CA GLN A 443 -12.11 23.99 53.09
C GLN A 443 -12.87 24.58 51.88
N LYS A 444 -12.95 25.92 51.78
CA LYS A 444 -13.61 26.61 50.65
C LYS A 444 -12.82 26.43 49.36
N LEU A 445 -11.49 26.46 49.42
CA LEU A 445 -10.62 26.21 48.28
C LEU A 445 -10.78 24.78 47.77
N LEU A 446 -10.70 23.79 48.66
CA LEU A 446 -10.88 22.38 48.33
C LEU A 446 -12.28 22.10 47.76
N SER A 447 -13.34 22.69 48.33
CA SER A 447 -14.71 22.57 47.81
C SER A 447 -14.85 23.17 46.40
N SER A 448 -14.18 24.30 46.16
CA SER A 448 -14.16 24.93 44.83
C SER A 448 -13.42 24.08 43.79
N LEU A 449 -12.32 23.43 44.19
CA LEU A 449 -11.59 22.49 43.34
C LEU A 449 -12.42 21.24 43.04
N VAL A 450 -13.03 20.63 44.05
CA VAL A 450 -13.94 19.48 43.90
C VAL A 450 -15.06 19.78 42.90
N ASN A 451 -15.72 20.94 43.03
CA ASN A 451 -16.77 21.34 42.09
C ASN A 451 -16.23 21.58 40.67
N ARG A 452 -15.07 22.24 40.55
CA ARG A 452 -14.46 22.55 39.25
C ARG A 452 -14.04 21.31 38.47
N PHE A 453 -13.58 20.27 39.16
CA PHE A 453 -13.08 19.04 38.54
C PHE A 453 -14.11 17.91 38.49
N GLY A 454 -15.37 18.19 38.82
CA GLY A 454 -16.49 17.28 38.62
C GLY A 454 -16.67 16.22 39.71
N GLY A 455 -16.27 16.53 40.95
CA GLY A 455 -16.51 15.69 42.13
C GLY A 455 -15.23 15.27 42.87
N ALA A 456 -15.40 14.75 44.08
CA ALA A 456 -14.30 14.32 44.94
C ALA A 456 -13.57 13.10 44.36
N ASP A 457 -14.30 12.23 43.68
CA ASP A 457 -13.76 10.99 43.10
C ASP A 457 -12.72 11.30 42.02
N LYS A 458 -13.02 12.23 41.11
CA LYS A 458 -12.06 12.67 40.07
C LYS A 458 -10.81 13.31 40.65
N LEU A 459 -10.93 14.05 41.75
CA LEU A 459 -9.78 14.65 42.44
C LEU A 459 -8.89 13.58 43.09
N LEU A 460 -9.48 12.46 43.53
CA LEU A 460 -8.77 11.36 44.15
C LEU A 460 -8.08 10.45 43.12
N THR A 461 -8.61 10.33 41.90
CA THR A 461 -8.15 9.36 40.88
C THR A 461 -7.43 9.98 39.67
N SER A 462 -7.11 11.27 39.66
CA SER A 462 -6.41 11.89 38.53
C SER A 462 -5.29 12.83 38.95
N ASP A 463 -4.15 12.72 38.27
CA ASP A 463 -3.06 13.71 38.31
C ASP A 463 -3.42 14.84 37.33
N LEU A 464 -3.83 15.99 37.86
CA LEU A 464 -4.56 17.09 37.19
C LEU A 464 -4.17 17.44 35.73
N ASP A 465 -5.20 17.37 34.87
CA ASP A 465 -5.19 17.46 33.41
C ASP A 465 -5.15 18.89 32.82
N VAL A 466 -3.98 19.55 32.88
CA VAL A 466 -3.73 20.85 32.21
C VAL A 466 -3.38 20.66 30.71
N LYS A 467 -2.93 19.47 30.31
CA LYS A 467 -2.43 19.19 28.95
C LYS A 467 -3.54 18.88 27.94
N GLU A 468 -4.58 18.13 28.31
CA GLU A 468 -5.62 17.74 27.35
C GLU A 468 -6.53 18.93 26.99
N THR A 469 -6.69 19.88 27.93
CA THR A 469 -7.40 21.15 27.71
C THR A 469 -6.71 21.99 26.61
N MET A 470 -5.37 22.03 26.57
CA MET A 470 -4.61 22.77 25.55
C MET A 470 -4.63 22.07 24.18
N LYS A 471 -4.67 20.74 24.16
CA LYS A 471 -4.71 19.93 22.93
C LYS A 471 -6.04 20.05 22.17
N THR A 472 -7.14 20.14 22.91
CA THR A 472 -8.48 20.29 22.35
C THR A 472 -8.66 21.63 21.62
N ILE A 473 -8.05 22.70 22.14
CA ILE A 473 -8.03 24.04 21.51
C ILE A 473 -7.24 24.01 20.19
N ASN A 474 -6.06 23.38 20.17
CA ASN A 474 -5.22 23.29 18.97
C ASN A 474 -5.88 22.52 17.82
N LYS A 475 -6.57 21.42 18.12
CA LYS A 475 -7.22 20.58 17.10
C LYS A 475 -8.36 21.32 16.38
N SER A 476 -9.15 22.10 17.11
CA SER A 476 -10.24 22.90 16.54
C SER A 476 -9.75 23.97 15.55
N VAL A 477 -8.56 24.54 15.81
CA VAL A 477 -7.90 25.53 14.94
C VAL A 477 -7.38 24.86 13.66
N GLU A 478 -6.75 23.68 13.78
CA GLU A 478 -6.19 22.93 12.66
C GLU A 478 -7.27 22.44 11.68
N ASP A 479 -8.36 21.88 12.21
CA ASP A 479 -9.42 21.28 11.39
C ASP A 479 -10.20 22.36 10.57
N ASN A 480 -10.37 23.56 11.11
CA ASN A 480 -11.16 24.62 10.45
C ASN A 480 -10.35 25.53 9.52
N LEU A 481 -9.07 25.81 9.82
CA LEU A 481 -8.26 26.78 9.06
C LEU A 481 -7.32 26.14 8.04
N ILE A 482 -7.04 24.83 8.14
CA ILE A 482 -6.05 24.16 7.29
C ILE A 482 -6.69 23.09 6.42
N THR A 483 -7.49 22.19 7.00
CA THR A 483 -7.99 21.01 6.28
C THR A 483 -9.05 21.39 5.24
N ARG A 484 -10.04 22.19 5.63
CA ARG A 484 -11.17 22.59 4.75
C ARG A 484 -10.74 23.41 3.52
N PRO A 485 -9.84 24.41 3.64
CA PRO A 485 -9.32 25.12 2.49
C PRO A 485 -8.46 24.24 1.57
N LYS A 486 -7.73 23.24 2.10
CA LYS A 486 -6.96 22.29 1.29
C LYS A 486 -7.85 21.39 0.43
N THR A 487 -8.98 20.93 0.95
CA THR A 487 -9.93 20.10 0.19
C THR A 487 -10.64 20.90 -0.92
N LEU A 488 -10.99 22.15 -0.64
CA LEU A 488 -11.52 23.08 -1.64
C LEU A 488 -10.49 23.41 -2.72
N LEU A 489 -9.22 23.58 -2.35
CA LEU A 489 -8.12 23.83 -3.29
C LEU A 489 -7.82 22.60 -4.16
N SER A 490 -7.93 21.38 -3.62
CA SER A 490 -7.76 20.15 -4.42
C SER A 490 -8.90 19.94 -5.43
N ALA A 491 -10.14 20.23 -5.03
CA ALA A 491 -11.29 20.18 -5.93
C ALA A 491 -11.18 21.25 -7.04
N PHE A 492 -10.78 22.47 -6.68
CA PHE A 492 -10.52 23.55 -7.65
C PHE A 492 -9.38 23.18 -8.62
N LYS A 493 -8.31 22.54 -8.13
CA LYS A 493 -7.19 22.11 -8.97
C LYS A 493 -7.59 21.03 -9.97
N SER A 494 -8.41 20.05 -9.57
CA SER A 494 -8.88 18.95 -10.42
C SER A 494 -9.85 19.44 -11.51
N ASP A 495 -10.90 20.16 -11.11
CA ASP A 495 -12.05 20.43 -11.99
C ASP A 495 -11.91 21.71 -12.82
N ALA A 496 -11.13 22.69 -12.37
CA ALA A 496 -11.00 23.98 -13.08
C ALA A 496 -9.73 24.09 -13.94
N MET A 497 -8.77 23.16 -13.85
CA MET A 497 -7.50 23.26 -14.57
C MET A 497 -7.06 21.99 -15.31
N VAL A 498 -7.28 20.79 -14.77
CA VAL A 498 -6.64 19.58 -15.34
C VAL A 498 -7.39 19.05 -16.57
N ALA A 499 -8.69 18.79 -16.44
CA ALA A 499 -9.48 18.17 -17.51
C ALA A 499 -9.59 19.02 -18.79
N PRO A 500 -9.86 20.35 -18.74
CA PRO A 500 -9.95 21.16 -19.96
C PRO A 500 -8.61 21.30 -20.69
N LEU A 501 -7.50 21.41 -19.95
CA LEU A 501 -6.18 21.56 -20.55
C LEU A 501 -5.71 20.27 -21.23
N ALA A 502 -5.87 19.12 -20.57
CA ALA A 502 -5.52 17.82 -21.15
C ALA A 502 -6.35 17.53 -22.42
N GLN A 503 -7.67 17.75 -22.37
CA GLN A 503 -8.52 17.52 -23.53
C GLN A 503 -8.29 18.52 -24.67
N GLY A 504 -8.07 19.81 -24.36
CA GLY A 504 -7.89 20.86 -25.36
C GLY A 504 -6.57 20.82 -26.11
N PHE A 505 -5.49 20.50 -25.42
CA PHE A 505 -4.13 20.61 -25.96
C PHE A 505 -3.52 19.26 -26.37
N VAL A 506 -4.14 18.14 -25.99
CA VAL A 506 -3.61 16.80 -26.27
C VAL A 506 -4.66 15.87 -26.87
N SER A 507 -5.70 15.47 -26.13
CA SER A 507 -6.62 14.42 -26.61
C SER A 507 -7.36 14.82 -27.89
N ARG A 508 -7.95 16.03 -27.96
CA ARG A 508 -8.70 16.48 -29.15
C ARG A 508 -7.81 16.66 -30.40
N PRO A 509 -6.62 17.29 -30.31
CA PRO A 509 -5.65 17.32 -31.41
C PRO A 509 -5.24 15.93 -31.91
N THR A 510 -4.85 15.03 -31.00
CA THR A 510 -4.42 13.67 -31.37
C THR A 510 -5.54 12.89 -32.05
N ALA A 511 -6.78 12.96 -31.54
CA ALA A 511 -7.92 12.30 -32.20
C ALA A 511 -8.18 12.89 -33.57
N SER A 512 -8.06 14.21 -33.72
CA SER A 512 -8.29 14.85 -35.02
C SER A 512 -7.22 14.47 -36.05
N ASN A 513 -5.96 14.31 -35.63
CA ASN A 513 -4.89 13.80 -36.48
C ASN A 513 -5.14 12.34 -36.92
N ASP A 514 -5.50 11.48 -35.98
CA ASP A 514 -5.90 10.09 -36.26
C ASP A 514 -7.05 10.00 -37.27
N LEU A 515 -7.99 10.94 -37.22
CA LEU A 515 -9.20 10.93 -38.05
C LEU A 515 -8.99 11.47 -39.46
N ILE A 516 -8.02 12.35 -39.68
CA ILE A 516 -7.60 12.72 -41.05
C ILE A 516 -6.70 11.63 -41.66
N ARG A 517 -6.08 10.77 -40.85
CA ARG A 517 -5.30 9.64 -41.37
C ARG A 517 -6.21 8.71 -42.16
N PHE A 518 -5.94 8.64 -43.46
CA PHE A 518 -6.79 7.93 -44.40
C PHE A 518 -6.09 6.66 -44.90
N ASP A 519 -6.45 5.49 -44.36
CA ASP A 519 -5.87 4.21 -44.75
C ASP A 519 -6.84 3.42 -45.65
N ASN A 520 -6.75 3.65 -46.96
CA ASN A 520 -7.69 3.18 -47.99
C ASN A 520 -7.63 1.70 -48.35
N GLY A 521 -6.84 0.89 -47.64
CA GLY A 521 -6.63 -0.52 -47.99
C GLY A 521 -7.91 -1.37 -48.04
N SER A 522 -8.97 -0.97 -47.34
CA SER A 522 -10.27 -1.65 -47.32
C SER A 522 -11.18 -1.25 -48.49
N LEU A 523 -11.05 -0.03 -49.03
CA LEU A 523 -11.87 0.52 -50.12
C LEU A 523 -11.31 0.22 -51.53
N VAL A 524 -10.36 -0.71 -51.63
CA VAL A 524 -9.81 -1.19 -52.89
C VAL A 524 -10.07 -2.69 -52.98
N SER A 525 -10.81 -3.13 -54.01
CA SER A 525 -11.02 -4.55 -54.34
C SER A 525 -10.10 -5.01 -55.44
N GLY A 526 -9.56 -6.22 -55.27
CA GLY A 526 -9.06 -7.10 -56.32
C GLY A 526 -7.90 -6.53 -57.12
N LEU A 527 -6.73 -7.15 -56.96
CA LEU A 527 -5.55 -6.89 -57.77
C LEU A 527 -5.63 -7.56 -59.16
N ASP A 528 -6.75 -8.19 -59.53
CA ASP A 528 -6.92 -9.06 -60.70
C ASP A 528 -6.78 -8.37 -62.08
N TYR A 529 -6.39 -7.09 -62.11
CA TYR A 529 -6.05 -6.34 -63.30
C TYR A 529 -5.05 -5.24 -62.97
N SER A 530 -4.17 -4.91 -63.91
CA SER A 530 -3.25 -3.78 -63.76
C SER A 530 -3.90 -2.48 -64.22
N GLY A 531 -3.59 -1.39 -63.54
CA GLY A 531 -4.13 -0.08 -63.90
C GLY A 531 -3.66 1.03 -63.00
N LYS A 532 -4.10 2.25 -63.33
CA LYS A 532 -3.94 3.41 -62.48
C LYS A 532 -5.30 4.00 -62.18
N ASP A 533 -5.46 4.59 -61.00
CA ASP A 533 -6.64 5.38 -60.71
C ASP A 533 -6.27 6.76 -60.16
N PHE A 534 -7.17 7.70 -60.44
CA PHE A 534 -7.27 8.95 -59.71
C PHE A 534 -8.53 8.90 -58.88
N TYR A 535 -8.45 9.28 -57.61
CA TYR A 535 -9.61 9.31 -56.72
C TYR A 535 -9.75 10.63 -55.99
N ALA A 536 -11.01 11.00 -55.79
CA ALA A 536 -11.42 12.11 -54.96
C ALA A 536 -12.40 11.59 -53.90
N ASN A 537 -12.13 11.92 -52.65
CA ASN A 537 -12.91 11.44 -51.52
C ASN A 537 -13.35 12.60 -50.64
N ALA A 538 -14.64 12.65 -50.33
CA ALA A 538 -15.17 13.54 -49.28
C ALA A 538 -15.38 12.71 -48.01
N PHE A 539 -14.92 13.23 -46.88
CA PHE A 539 -15.08 12.55 -45.59
C PHE A 539 -15.50 13.50 -44.49
N GLY A 540 -16.15 12.97 -43.48
CA GLY A 540 -16.50 13.73 -42.31
C GLY A 540 -17.14 12.90 -41.22
N GLY A 541 -17.25 13.48 -40.04
CA GLY A 541 -17.84 12.82 -38.90
C GLY A 541 -17.98 13.72 -37.68
N VAL A 542 -18.55 13.15 -36.64
CA VAL A 542 -18.81 13.80 -35.35
C VAL A 542 -17.98 13.15 -34.25
N LEU A 543 -17.45 13.98 -33.36
CA LEU A 543 -16.76 13.58 -32.13
C LEU A 543 -17.72 13.75 -30.94
N ARG A 544 -17.80 12.77 -30.05
CA ARG A 544 -18.69 12.76 -28.87
C ARG A 544 -18.02 12.13 -27.66
N ALA A 545 -18.08 12.79 -26.51
CA ALA A 545 -17.87 12.24 -25.17
C ALA A 545 -18.92 12.86 -24.22
N ASP A 546 -18.89 12.54 -22.93
CA ASP A 546 -19.88 13.00 -21.94
C ASP A 546 -20.06 14.53 -21.97
N ASP A 547 -18.96 15.28 -21.93
CA ASP A 547 -18.96 16.75 -21.93
C ASP A 547 -18.40 17.37 -23.22
N THR A 548 -18.05 16.55 -24.22
CA THR A 548 -17.34 17.00 -25.44
C THR A 548 -18.14 16.69 -26.70
N LYS A 549 -18.26 17.68 -27.59
CA LYS A 549 -18.94 17.55 -28.90
C LYS A 549 -18.11 18.21 -29.97
N GLY A 550 -18.03 17.60 -31.15
CA GLY A 550 -17.30 18.20 -32.26
C GLY A 550 -17.65 17.59 -33.61
N TYR A 551 -17.06 18.16 -34.65
CA TYR A 551 -17.15 17.68 -36.01
C TYR A 551 -15.82 17.90 -36.74
N LEU A 552 -15.58 17.05 -37.74
CA LEU A 552 -14.47 17.15 -38.68
C LEU A 552 -15.02 16.88 -40.08
N GLY A 553 -14.62 17.68 -41.06
CA GLY A 553 -14.97 17.46 -42.45
C GLY A 553 -13.81 17.83 -43.35
N GLY A 554 -13.62 17.08 -44.43
CA GLY A 554 -12.49 17.25 -45.31
C GLY A 554 -12.66 16.59 -46.66
N PHE A 555 -11.63 16.77 -47.47
CA PHE A 555 -11.50 16.10 -48.76
C PHE A 555 -10.09 15.54 -48.92
N ASN A 556 -9.99 14.49 -49.71
CA ASN A 556 -8.77 13.79 -50.04
C ASN A 556 -8.70 13.60 -51.55
N LEU A 557 -7.52 13.79 -52.13
CA LEU A 557 -7.22 13.51 -53.52
C LEU A 557 -6.04 12.55 -53.57
N GLY A 558 -6.09 11.54 -54.43
CA GLY A 558 -5.01 10.59 -54.55
C GLY A 558 -4.89 9.92 -55.91
N LEU A 559 -3.75 9.26 -56.07
CA LEU A 559 -3.41 8.45 -57.23
C LEU A 559 -3.02 7.06 -56.73
N SER A 560 -3.51 6.02 -57.41
CA SER A 560 -3.10 4.64 -57.17
C SER A 560 -2.49 4.03 -58.41
N SER A 561 -1.55 3.11 -58.21
CA SER A 561 -1.09 2.15 -59.21
C SER A 561 -1.28 0.77 -58.60
N PHE A 562 -1.90 -0.13 -59.34
CA PHE A 562 -2.18 -1.49 -58.87
C PHE A 562 -1.94 -2.51 -59.97
N ASP A 563 -1.58 -3.72 -59.56
CA ASP A 563 -1.27 -4.91 -60.36
C ASP A 563 -1.53 -6.15 -59.50
N GLU A 564 -1.51 -7.36 -60.07
CA GLU A 564 -1.89 -8.64 -59.43
C GLU A 564 -1.29 -8.90 -58.04
N ASN A 565 -0.11 -8.34 -57.73
CA ASN A 565 0.59 -8.61 -56.48
C ASN A 565 0.89 -7.36 -55.63
N TYR A 566 0.56 -6.16 -56.12
CA TYR A 566 0.77 -4.95 -55.33
C TYR A 566 -0.20 -3.82 -55.66
N LEU A 567 -0.44 -2.96 -54.66
CA LEU A 567 -1.13 -1.69 -54.78
C LEU A 567 -0.28 -0.64 -54.10
N VAL A 568 -0.08 0.51 -54.75
CA VAL A 568 0.62 1.67 -54.19
C VAL A 568 -0.24 2.90 -54.39
N GLN A 569 -0.40 3.70 -53.34
CA GLN A 569 -1.23 4.90 -53.33
C GLN A 569 -0.46 6.08 -52.73
N GLY A 570 -0.58 7.23 -53.36
CA GLY A 570 -0.15 8.52 -52.82
C GLY A 570 -1.34 9.47 -52.75
N GLN A 571 -1.46 10.21 -51.65
CA GLN A 571 -2.61 11.08 -51.40
C GLN A 571 -2.26 12.35 -50.64
N ILE A 572 -3.11 13.36 -50.83
CA ILE A 572 -3.13 14.59 -50.05
C ILE A 572 -4.54 14.84 -49.51
N SER A 573 -4.64 15.18 -48.23
CA SER A 573 -5.92 15.49 -47.59
C SER A 573 -5.88 16.85 -46.92
N TYR A 574 -7.02 17.53 -46.95
CA TYR A 574 -7.28 18.71 -46.13
C TYR A 574 -8.56 18.48 -45.32
N ALA A 575 -8.52 18.80 -44.03
CA ALA A 575 -9.72 18.79 -43.19
C ALA A 575 -9.77 20.02 -42.30
N ARG A 576 -10.98 20.34 -41.87
CA ARG A 576 -11.26 21.35 -40.86
C ARG A 576 -12.23 20.81 -39.84
N GLY A 577 -11.95 21.06 -38.57
CA GLY A 577 -12.77 20.59 -37.47
C GLY A 577 -12.93 21.61 -36.36
N SER A 578 -13.99 21.43 -35.58
CA SER A 578 -14.21 22.17 -34.34
C SER A 578 -14.82 21.25 -33.29
N SER A 579 -14.42 21.47 -32.04
CA SER A 579 -14.98 20.78 -30.88
C SER A 579 -15.14 21.74 -29.71
N THR A 580 -16.18 21.53 -28.92
CA THR A 580 -16.46 22.22 -27.67
C THR A 580 -16.45 21.21 -26.52
N GLN A 581 -16.05 21.67 -25.34
CA GLN A 581 -16.17 20.94 -24.09
C GLN A 581 -16.84 21.87 -23.08
N ASP A 582 -17.99 21.47 -22.56
CA ASP A 582 -18.79 22.26 -21.65
C ASP A 582 -18.73 21.65 -20.24
N LEU A 583 -18.03 22.31 -19.32
CA LEU A 583 -17.94 21.91 -17.92
C LEU A 583 -18.75 22.85 -17.02
N SER A 584 -18.98 22.46 -15.77
CA SER A 584 -19.75 23.25 -14.80
C SER A 584 -19.16 24.64 -14.49
N THR A 585 -17.88 24.86 -14.77
CA THR A 585 -17.12 26.07 -14.40
C THR A 585 -16.54 26.83 -15.60
N GLN A 586 -16.44 26.18 -16.76
CA GLN A 586 -15.76 26.70 -17.95
C GLN A 586 -16.25 25.98 -19.22
N SER A 587 -16.24 26.68 -20.35
CA SER A 587 -16.42 26.10 -21.68
C SER A 587 -15.15 26.29 -22.50
N SER A 588 -14.68 25.26 -23.20
CA SER A 588 -13.51 25.35 -24.09
C SER A 588 -13.83 24.93 -25.52
N LYS A 589 -13.45 25.77 -26.49
CA LYS A 589 -13.59 25.52 -27.92
C LYS A 589 -12.22 25.35 -28.56
N THR A 590 -12.03 24.22 -29.25
CA THR A 590 -10.87 23.94 -30.09
C THR A 590 -11.29 23.96 -31.56
N THR A 591 -10.56 24.68 -32.39
CA THR A 591 -10.69 24.68 -33.85
C THR A 591 -9.38 24.26 -34.48
N GLY A 592 -9.41 23.41 -35.50
CA GLY A 592 -8.22 22.91 -36.18
C GLY A 592 -8.36 22.88 -37.71
N ASP A 593 -7.28 23.24 -38.39
CA ASP A 593 -7.07 23.00 -39.82
C ASP A 593 -5.95 21.96 -39.99
N PHE A 594 -6.12 21.00 -40.89
CA PHE A 594 -5.28 19.83 -41.01
C PHE A 594 -4.86 19.59 -42.46
N ILE A 595 -3.59 19.26 -42.66
CA ILE A 595 -3.03 18.83 -43.95
C ILE A 595 -2.34 17.50 -43.75
N GLN A 596 -2.65 16.51 -44.59
CA GLN A 596 -2.03 15.19 -44.58
C GLN A 596 -1.40 14.91 -45.95
N LEU A 597 -0.17 14.39 -45.94
CA LEU A 597 0.42 13.66 -47.06
C LEU A 597 0.48 12.19 -46.66
N GLY A 598 -0.14 11.33 -47.46
CA GLY A 598 -0.26 9.90 -47.17
C GLY A 598 0.32 9.05 -48.28
N PHE A 599 0.92 7.94 -47.88
CA PHE A 599 1.37 6.86 -48.74
C PHE A 599 0.87 5.53 -48.16
N PHE A 600 0.32 4.70 -49.04
CA PHE A 600 -0.15 3.37 -48.68
C PHE A 600 0.36 2.36 -49.71
N SER A 601 0.77 1.18 -49.26
CA SER A 601 1.10 0.08 -50.15
C SER A 601 0.55 -1.23 -49.61
N ARG A 602 -0.02 -2.05 -50.47
CA ARG A 602 -0.31 -3.47 -50.21
C ARG A 602 0.58 -4.32 -51.08
N ILE A 603 1.13 -5.38 -50.50
CA ILE A 603 1.95 -6.39 -51.18
C ILE A 603 1.39 -7.76 -50.86
N ASP A 604 1.05 -8.51 -51.89
CA ASP A 604 0.53 -9.87 -51.76
C ASP A 604 1.66 -10.86 -52.10
N PHE A 605 2.14 -11.59 -51.09
CA PHE A 605 3.29 -12.51 -51.24
C PHE A 605 2.87 -13.87 -51.82
N VAL A 606 1.69 -14.32 -51.42
CA VAL A 606 0.94 -15.46 -51.96
C VAL A 606 -0.54 -15.04 -51.95
N PRO A 607 -1.45 -15.68 -52.72
CA PRO A 607 -2.86 -15.26 -52.81
C PRO A 607 -3.60 -15.12 -51.46
N ALA A 608 -3.03 -15.66 -50.39
CA ALA A 608 -3.57 -15.59 -49.04
C ALA A 608 -2.76 -14.72 -48.05
N LEU A 609 -1.55 -14.23 -48.35
CA LEU A 609 -0.73 -13.46 -47.39
C LEU A 609 -0.50 -12.03 -47.88
N GLU A 610 -1.05 -11.07 -47.14
CA GLU A 610 -1.04 -9.65 -47.49
C GLU A 610 -0.23 -8.85 -46.46
N LEU A 611 0.62 -7.95 -46.95
CA LEU A 611 1.32 -6.94 -46.14
C LEU A 611 0.85 -5.55 -46.55
N ASP A 612 0.24 -4.85 -45.61
CA ASP A 612 -0.10 -3.44 -45.76
C ASP A 612 0.98 -2.59 -45.08
N LEU A 613 1.44 -1.55 -45.78
CA LEU A 613 2.38 -0.54 -45.32
C LEU A 613 1.71 0.83 -45.41
N ASN A 614 1.80 1.64 -44.36
CA ASN A 614 1.33 3.02 -44.38
C ASN A 614 2.43 3.98 -43.92
N LEU A 615 2.41 5.19 -44.48
CA LEU A 615 3.28 6.29 -44.08
C LEU A 615 2.50 7.60 -44.26
N ASN A 616 2.36 8.35 -43.18
CA ASN A 616 1.55 9.55 -43.12
C ASN A 616 2.33 10.69 -42.47
N ALA A 617 2.34 11.86 -43.11
CA ALA A 617 2.84 13.11 -42.54
C ALA A 617 1.67 14.10 -42.39
N ILE A 618 1.37 14.50 -41.16
CA ILE A 618 0.22 15.34 -40.82
C ILE A 618 0.71 16.62 -40.17
N ALA A 619 0.17 17.76 -40.61
CA ALA A 619 0.35 19.05 -39.98
C ALA A 619 -1.01 19.59 -39.53
N GLY A 620 -1.16 19.83 -38.23
CA GLY A 620 -2.36 20.41 -37.62
C GLY A 620 -2.10 21.80 -37.07
N PHE A 621 -3.00 22.74 -37.32
CA PHE A 621 -2.94 24.12 -36.81
C PHE A 621 -4.17 24.39 -35.96
N PHE A 622 -3.96 24.65 -34.67
CA PHE A 622 -5.02 24.70 -33.69
C PHE A 622 -5.16 26.09 -33.07
N SER A 623 -6.40 26.43 -32.73
CA SER A 623 -6.72 27.50 -31.78
C SER A 623 -7.61 26.93 -30.69
N VAL A 624 -7.27 27.24 -29.45
CA VAL A 624 -8.05 26.90 -28.26
C VAL A 624 -8.52 28.19 -27.63
N GLN A 625 -9.81 28.29 -27.37
CA GLN A 625 -10.43 29.36 -26.60
C GLN A 625 -11.11 28.75 -25.39
N SER A 626 -10.93 29.35 -24.22
CA SER A 626 -11.53 28.89 -22.98
C SER A 626 -12.22 30.06 -22.30
N ASP A 627 -13.54 29.97 -22.11
CA ASP A 627 -14.37 31.01 -21.51
C ASP A 627 -14.83 30.54 -20.11
N SER A 628 -14.45 31.27 -19.06
CA SER A 628 -14.81 30.90 -17.67
C SER A 628 -16.12 31.55 -17.24
N PHE A 629 -17.02 30.76 -16.64
CA PHE A 629 -18.29 31.24 -16.09
C PHE A 629 -18.15 31.79 -14.66
N ILE A 630 -17.04 31.47 -13.97
CA ILE A 630 -16.77 31.89 -12.59
C ILE A 630 -16.14 33.28 -12.55
N ASN A 631 -15.18 33.53 -13.45
CA ASN A 631 -14.52 34.83 -13.52
C ASN A 631 -14.07 35.10 -14.97
N PRO A 632 -14.56 36.16 -15.63
CA PRO A 632 -14.15 36.53 -16.98
C PRO A 632 -12.64 36.70 -17.15
N LEU A 633 -11.91 37.10 -16.08
CA LEU A 633 -10.44 37.24 -16.09
C LEU A 633 -9.70 35.90 -16.26
N LEU A 634 -10.37 34.76 -16.04
CA LEU A 634 -9.82 33.42 -16.26
C LEU A 634 -10.02 32.91 -17.69
N SER A 635 -10.65 33.71 -18.56
CA SER A 635 -10.82 33.34 -19.97
C SER A 635 -9.51 33.49 -20.72
N SER A 636 -9.18 32.52 -21.56
CA SER A 636 -7.90 32.42 -22.26
C SER A 636 -8.06 32.07 -23.73
N LYS A 637 -7.06 32.46 -24.52
CA LYS A 637 -6.93 32.04 -25.91
C LYS A 637 -5.51 31.59 -26.21
N SER A 638 -5.35 30.54 -26.99
CA SER A 638 -4.05 30.07 -27.44
C SER A 638 -4.09 29.53 -28.86
N LYS A 639 -2.91 29.45 -29.48
CA LYS A 639 -2.66 28.85 -30.78
C LYS A 639 -1.41 27.99 -30.71
N PHE A 640 -1.45 26.85 -31.37
CA PHE A 640 -0.30 25.96 -31.50
C PHE A 640 -0.43 25.09 -32.74
N ASN A 641 0.64 24.40 -33.09
CA ASN A 641 0.66 23.47 -34.20
C ASN A 641 1.12 22.08 -33.73
N THR A 642 0.69 21.05 -34.42
CA THR A 642 1.21 19.69 -34.28
C THR A 642 1.73 19.22 -35.62
N GLN A 643 2.79 18.43 -35.58
CA GLN A 643 3.34 17.71 -36.72
C GLN A 643 3.45 16.25 -36.32
N GLU A 644 2.94 15.37 -37.15
CA GLU A 644 2.94 13.94 -36.88
C GLU A 644 3.48 13.19 -38.07
N LEU A 645 4.46 12.33 -37.83
CA LEU A 645 4.91 11.32 -38.76
C LEU A 645 4.47 9.96 -38.22
N ASN A 646 3.54 9.33 -38.92
CA ASN A 646 3.06 7.99 -38.61
C ASN A 646 3.54 7.02 -39.69
N GLY A 647 4.01 5.84 -39.29
CA GLY A 647 4.34 4.78 -40.23
C GLY A 647 4.09 3.43 -39.61
N GLY A 648 3.42 2.55 -40.34
CA GLY A 648 2.97 1.27 -39.82
C GLY A 648 3.00 0.17 -40.86
N PHE A 649 2.91 -1.05 -40.35
CA PHE A 649 2.70 -2.23 -41.18
C PHE A 649 1.75 -3.21 -40.51
N THR A 650 0.93 -3.88 -41.31
CA THR A 650 0.08 -4.99 -40.86
C THR A 650 0.24 -6.19 -41.79
N LEU A 651 0.43 -7.37 -41.20
CA LEU A 651 0.46 -8.64 -41.91
C LEU A 651 -0.87 -9.36 -41.68
N GLY A 652 -1.53 -9.78 -42.74
CA GLY A 652 -2.82 -10.49 -42.68
C GLY A 652 -2.85 -11.73 -43.56
N TYR A 653 -3.65 -12.72 -43.14
CA TYR A 653 -3.85 -13.96 -43.89
C TYR A 653 -5.31 -14.08 -44.34
N ARG A 654 -5.59 -14.08 -45.65
CA ARG A 654 -6.94 -14.14 -46.22
C ARG A 654 -7.39 -15.59 -46.42
N PHE A 655 -8.52 -15.94 -45.80
CA PHE A 655 -9.22 -17.21 -46.00
C PHE A 655 -10.42 -17.01 -46.91
N GLY A 656 -10.52 -17.80 -47.98
CA GLY A 656 -11.63 -17.73 -48.93
C GLY A 656 -11.45 -16.66 -50.02
N GLU A 657 -12.09 -16.87 -51.16
CA GLU A 657 -11.98 -16.00 -52.35
C GLU A 657 -13.17 -15.02 -52.42
N ARG A 658 -14.38 -15.52 -52.67
CA ARG A 658 -15.59 -14.68 -52.81
C ARG A 658 -16.11 -14.12 -51.48
N LEU A 659 -16.25 -14.99 -50.48
CA LEU A 659 -16.43 -14.58 -49.09
C LEU A 659 -15.09 -14.82 -48.41
N SER A 660 -14.43 -13.73 -48.04
CA SER A 660 -13.11 -13.78 -47.44
C SER A 660 -13.09 -13.26 -46.01
N PHE A 661 -12.28 -13.89 -45.17
CA PHE A 661 -12.00 -13.48 -43.80
C PHE A 661 -10.49 -13.33 -43.64
N LYS A 662 -10.02 -12.17 -43.17
CA LYS A 662 -8.61 -11.83 -43.04
C LYS A 662 -8.32 -11.35 -41.62
N PRO A 663 -7.86 -12.20 -40.70
CA PRO A 663 -7.19 -11.74 -39.49
C PRO A 663 -5.88 -11.06 -39.84
N PHE A 664 -5.53 -10.01 -39.11
CA PHE A 664 -4.28 -9.28 -39.28
C PHE A 664 -3.71 -8.79 -37.94
N ALA A 665 -2.39 -8.61 -37.92
CA ALA A 665 -1.67 -8.00 -36.80
C ALA A 665 -0.54 -7.12 -37.33
N GLY A 666 -0.17 -6.09 -36.58
CA GLY A 666 0.80 -5.10 -37.02
C GLY A 666 1.35 -4.20 -35.95
N LEU A 667 2.24 -3.30 -36.38
CA LEU A 667 2.85 -2.27 -35.55
C LEU A 667 2.69 -0.91 -36.20
N GLU A 668 2.45 0.10 -35.38
CA GLU A 668 2.27 1.49 -35.78
C GLU A 668 3.24 2.38 -35.02
N HIS A 669 4.05 3.14 -35.74
CA HIS A 669 4.99 4.11 -35.18
C HIS A 669 4.41 5.51 -35.29
N TYR A 670 4.57 6.31 -34.23
CA TYR A 670 4.13 7.69 -34.19
C TYR A 670 5.26 8.56 -33.69
N LEU A 671 5.67 9.56 -34.46
CA LEU A 671 6.57 10.62 -34.03
C LEU A 671 5.80 11.94 -34.10
N ILE A 672 5.43 12.47 -32.94
CA ILE A 672 4.58 13.64 -32.82
C ILE A 672 5.39 14.79 -32.21
N HIS A 673 5.46 15.90 -32.92
CA HIS A 673 6.00 17.16 -32.44
C HIS A 673 4.84 18.13 -32.17
N GLN A 674 4.72 18.59 -30.92
CA GLN A 674 3.79 19.64 -30.54
C GLN A 674 4.56 20.93 -30.35
N GLY A 675 4.15 21.97 -31.08
CA GLY A 675 4.64 23.33 -30.90
C GLY A 675 4.31 23.86 -29.52
N GLY A 676 5.23 24.65 -28.96
CA GLY A 676 4.98 25.34 -27.70
C GLY A 676 3.87 26.37 -27.84
N PHE A 677 3.21 26.68 -26.73
CA PHE A 677 2.12 27.64 -26.71
C PHE A 677 2.14 28.46 -25.44
N LYS A 678 1.52 29.63 -25.50
CA LYS A 678 1.24 30.48 -24.36
C LYS A 678 -0.19 30.99 -24.48
N GLU A 679 -0.91 31.01 -23.37
CA GLU A 679 -2.22 31.61 -23.31
C GLU A 679 -2.14 33.15 -23.27
N GLU A 680 -2.99 33.78 -24.07
CA GLU A 680 -3.32 35.20 -23.99
C GLU A 680 -4.55 35.35 -23.10
N GLY A 681 -4.42 36.10 -21.99
CA GLY A 681 -5.44 36.18 -20.94
C GLY A 681 -5.39 34.99 -19.96
N GLY A 682 -6.31 34.96 -18.99
CA GLY A 682 -6.37 33.90 -18.00
C GLY A 682 -5.17 33.86 -17.06
N LEU A 683 -4.69 32.63 -16.78
CA LEU A 683 -3.53 32.37 -15.93
C LEU A 683 -2.18 32.44 -16.69
N GLY A 684 -2.21 32.75 -17.99
CA GLY A 684 -1.00 32.84 -18.82
C GLY A 684 -0.22 31.53 -18.91
N ILE A 685 -0.94 30.40 -19.00
CA ILE A 685 -0.34 29.07 -19.01
C ILE A 685 0.55 28.91 -20.25
N GLU A 686 1.76 28.40 -20.05
CA GLU A 686 2.74 28.12 -21.08
C GLU A 686 3.02 26.61 -21.16
N SER A 687 3.18 26.08 -22.38
CA SER A 687 3.83 24.80 -22.61
C SER A 687 4.99 24.97 -23.58
N LYS A 688 6.12 24.33 -23.27
CA LYS A 688 7.27 24.28 -24.18
C LYS A 688 7.02 23.27 -25.29
N ALA A 689 7.58 23.53 -26.46
CA ALA A 689 7.54 22.58 -27.56
C ALA A 689 8.16 21.25 -27.12
N TYR A 690 7.57 20.14 -27.54
CA TYR A 690 8.05 18.81 -27.21
C TYR A 690 7.82 17.83 -28.36
N THR A 691 8.68 16.82 -28.42
CA THR A 691 8.56 15.73 -29.38
C THR A 691 8.43 14.43 -28.60
N HIS A 692 7.52 13.57 -29.03
CA HIS A 692 7.32 12.27 -28.43
C HIS A 692 7.16 11.19 -29.48
N TYR A 693 7.53 9.98 -29.07
CA TYR A 693 7.45 8.78 -29.87
C TYR A 693 6.54 7.77 -29.19
N ALA A 694 5.59 7.21 -29.95
CA ALA A 694 4.73 6.13 -29.51
C ALA A 694 4.83 4.93 -30.46
N LEU A 695 4.68 3.73 -29.90
CA LEU A 695 4.58 2.47 -30.63
C LEU A 695 3.25 1.82 -30.28
N GLY A 696 2.40 1.61 -31.28
CA GLY A 696 1.14 0.89 -31.19
C GLY A 696 1.25 -0.54 -31.71
N GLY A 697 0.58 -1.48 -31.06
CA GLY A 697 0.31 -2.82 -31.58
C GLY A 697 -1.13 -2.89 -32.06
N VAL A 698 -1.33 -3.38 -33.28
CA VAL A 698 -2.65 -3.48 -33.91
C VAL A 698 -3.00 -4.95 -34.11
N ILE A 699 -4.23 -5.32 -33.77
CA ILE A 699 -4.84 -6.61 -34.14
C ILE A 699 -6.23 -6.36 -34.70
N GLY A 700 -6.67 -7.19 -35.65
CA GLY A 700 -8.00 -7.04 -36.20
C GLY A 700 -8.39 -8.13 -37.17
N ALA A 701 -9.58 -7.98 -37.71
CA ALA A 701 -10.12 -8.84 -38.75
C ALA A 701 -10.91 -8.04 -39.77
N GLU A 702 -10.80 -8.43 -41.04
CA GLU A 702 -11.61 -7.92 -42.15
C GLU A 702 -12.40 -9.08 -42.74
N THR A 703 -13.70 -8.87 -42.96
CA THR A 703 -14.54 -9.77 -43.76
C THR A 703 -14.95 -9.05 -45.03
N ARG A 704 -14.88 -9.72 -46.17
CA ARG A 704 -15.28 -9.15 -47.46
C ARG A 704 -16.12 -10.12 -48.27
N LEU A 705 -17.17 -9.62 -48.88
CA LEU A 705 -18.01 -10.33 -49.83
C LEU A 705 -17.90 -9.66 -51.20
N GLU A 706 -17.28 -10.37 -52.14
CA GLU A 706 -17.22 -10.01 -53.56
C GLU A 706 -18.51 -10.51 -54.24
N LEU A 707 -19.34 -9.58 -54.72
CA LEU A 707 -20.62 -9.92 -55.36
C LEU A 707 -20.39 -10.27 -56.84
N ASP A 708 -19.64 -9.43 -57.54
CA ASP A 708 -19.17 -9.53 -58.94
C ASP A 708 -17.86 -8.72 -59.09
N ASN A 709 -17.17 -8.73 -60.25
CA ASN A 709 -15.96 -7.90 -60.56
C ASN A 709 -16.17 -6.36 -60.46
N SER A 710 -17.32 -5.92 -59.97
CA SER A 710 -17.82 -4.55 -60.00
C SER A 710 -18.52 -4.14 -58.70
N ALA A 711 -18.64 -5.02 -57.71
CA ALA A 711 -19.28 -4.70 -56.43
C ALA A 711 -18.76 -5.59 -55.30
N PHE A 712 -18.41 -4.96 -54.17
CA PHE A 712 -17.99 -5.64 -52.96
C PHE A 712 -18.54 -4.93 -51.72
N VAL A 713 -18.68 -5.69 -50.64
CA VAL A 713 -19.00 -5.19 -49.30
C VAL A 713 -17.95 -5.71 -48.34
N PHE A 714 -17.48 -4.88 -47.42
CA PHE A 714 -16.56 -5.29 -46.36
C PHE A 714 -17.00 -4.78 -45.00
N ALA A 715 -16.55 -5.51 -43.97
CA ALA A 715 -16.59 -5.08 -42.59
C ALA A 715 -15.22 -5.32 -41.96
N LYS A 716 -14.71 -4.35 -41.22
CA LYS A 716 -13.40 -4.41 -40.55
C LYS A 716 -13.54 -4.03 -39.09
N VAL A 717 -12.90 -4.78 -38.21
CA VAL A 717 -12.75 -4.42 -36.79
C VAL A 717 -11.28 -4.52 -36.42
N SER A 718 -10.76 -3.53 -35.71
CA SER A 718 -9.40 -3.51 -35.21
C SER A 718 -9.30 -2.88 -33.84
N TYR A 719 -8.36 -3.38 -33.05
CA TYR A 719 -7.96 -2.85 -31.76
C TYR A 719 -6.49 -2.44 -31.84
N GLU A 720 -6.19 -1.23 -31.39
CA GLU A 720 -4.84 -0.69 -31.26
C GLU A 720 -4.54 -0.40 -29.79
N ASP A 721 -3.38 -0.86 -29.31
CA ASP A 721 -2.87 -0.61 -27.96
C ASP A 721 -1.48 0.04 -28.03
N LYS A 722 -1.24 1.13 -27.29
CA LYS A 722 0.06 1.80 -27.25
C LYS A 722 1.03 1.04 -26.34
N LEU A 723 1.82 0.17 -26.96
CA LEU A 723 2.86 -0.65 -26.30
C LEU A 723 3.99 0.19 -25.68
N TYR A 724 4.29 1.36 -26.25
CA TYR A 724 5.29 2.29 -25.71
C TYR A 724 4.91 3.74 -25.98
N HIS A 725 5.21 4.61 -25.01
CA HIS A 725 5.07 6.06 -25.13
C HIS A 725 6.24 6.75 -24.42
N SER A 726 7.01 7.56 -25.16
CA SER A 726 8.19 8.24 -24.62
C SER A 726 7.83 9.42 -23.71
N HIS A 727 6.61 9.97 -23.84
CA HIS A 727 6.19 11.19 -23.17
C HIS A 727 4.98 10.95 -22.27
N LYS A 728 5.20 10.27 -21.15
CA LYS A 728 4.17 9.91 -20.16
C LYS A 728 3.60 11.09 -19.38
N ASN A 729 4.24 12.26 -19.43
CA ASN A 729 3.78 13.43 -18.69
C ASN A 729 3.87 14.70 -19.53
N ILE A 730 2.79 15.49 -19.52
CA ILE A 730 2.74 16.83 -20.10
C ILE A 730 3.14 17.84 -19.03
N PHE A 731 3.90 18.86 -19.43
CA PHE A 731 4.31 19.95 -18.53
C PHE A 731 3.70 21.26 -18.99
N PHE A 732 2.89 21.85 -18.11
CA PHE A 732 2.43 23.22 -18.22
C PHE A 732 3.17 24.10 -17.22
N ARG A 733 3.29 25.39 -17.50
CA ARG A 733 3.96 26.36 -16.66
C ARG A 733 3.04 27.52 -16.40
N VAL A 734 3.01 27.99 -15.16
CA VAL A 734 2.38 29.24 -14.78
C VAL A 734 3.46 30.06 -14.09
N ASN A 735 3.90 31.14 -14.73
CA ASN A 735 5.11 31.86 -14.34
C ASN A 735 6.32 30.91 -14.28
N ASP A 736 6.93 30.71 -13.10
CA ASP A 736 8.09 29.84 -12.87
C ASP A 736 7.73 28.44 -12.32
N GLN A 737 6.44 28.15 -12.10
CA GLN A 737 5.99 26.89 -11.49
C GLN A 737 5.59 25.88 -12.56
N SER A 738 6.12 24.66 -12.45
CA SER A 738 5.84 23.54 -13.38
C SER A 738 4.68 22.69 -12.87
N LEU A 739 3.63 22.58 -13.67
CA LEU A 739 2.49 21.70 -13.48
C LEU A 739 2.68 20.45 -14.35
N LYS A 740 2.82 19.30 -13.71
CA LYS A 740 3.04 18.00 -14.36
C LYS A 740 1.74 17.20 -14.40
N TYR A 741 1.35 16.74 -15.57
CA TYR A 741 0.16 15.93 -15.81
C TYR A 741 0.51 14.62 -16.46
N LYS A 742 -0.23 13.55 -16.17
CA LYS A 742 -0.09 12.31 -16.95
C LYS A 742 -0.60 12.59 -18.36
N ASN A 743 0.17 12.15 -19.35
CA ASN A 743 -0.26 12.21 -20.74
C ASN A 743 -1.19 11.02 -20.99
N GLU A 744 -2.49 11.27 -21.02
CA GLU A 744 -3.53 10.29 -21.35
C GLU A 744 -3.93 10.40 -22.83
N SER A 745 -2.94 10.65 -23.69
CA SER A 745 -3.10 10.54 -25.14
C SER A 745 -3.37 9.08 -25.50
N PHE A 746 -4.66 8.72 -25.58
CA PHE A 746 -5.25 7.43 -25.98
C PHE A 746 -4.32 6.22 -25.86
N ASP A 747 -4.35 5.55 -24.71
CA ASP A 747 -3.55 4.33 -24.50
C ASP A 747 -4.09 3.19 -25.38
N SER A 748 -5.38 3.19 -25.73
CA SER A 748 -5.98 2.23 -26.67
C SER A 748 -7.15 2.78 -27.49
N SER A 749 -7.42 2.15 -28.64
CA SER A 749 -8.59 2.44 -29.46
C SER A 749 -9.19 1.20 -30.12
N LEU A 750 -10.51 1.17 -30.24
CA LEU A 750 -11.28 0.18 -30.99
C LEU A 750 -11.89 0.86 -32.21
N GLN A 751 -11.68 0.30 -33.39
CA GLN A 751 -12.25 0.78 -34.65
C GLN A 751 -13.12 -0.32 -35.27
N ALA A 752 -14.28 0.08 -35.77
CA ALA A 752 -15.13 -0.72 -36.62
C ALA A 752 -15.49 0.08 -37.87
N SER A 753 -15.43 -0.56 -39.04
CA SER A 753 -15.92 0.05 -40.28
C SER A 753 -16.70 -0.93 -41.13
N ILE A 754 -17.64 -0.40 -41.90
CA ILE A 754 -18.40 -1.12 -42.91
C ILE A 754 -18.40 -0.28 -44.18
N GLY A 755 -18.11 -0.89 -45.31
CA GLY A 755 -18.07 -0.18 -46.57
C GLY A 755 -18.46 -1.03 -47.75
N ALA A 756 -18.73 -0.38 -48.86
CA ALA A 756 -19.15 -1.01 -50.08
C ALA A 756 -18.73 -0.20 -51.31
N GLN A 757 -18.53 -0.91 -52.43
CA GLN A 757 -18.55 -0.31 -53.75
C GLN A 757 -19.99 -0.26 -54.25
N ILE A 758 -20.53 0.97 -54.35
CA ILE A 758 -21.93 1.23 -54.69
C ILE A 758 -22.16 0.98 -56.18
N PHE A 759 -21.24 1.42 -57.06
CA PHE A 759 -21.31 1.14 -58.49
C PHE A 759 -19.95 1.15 -59.17
N ALA A 760 -19.90 0.48 -60.33
CA ALA A 760 -18.80 0.49 -61.27
C ALA A 760 -19.34 0.62 -62.71
N ILE A 761 -19.13 1.79 -63.33
CA ILE A 761 -19.59 2.08 -64.69
C ILE A 761 -18.38 2.49 -65.52
N ASN A 762 -18.04 1.72 -66.57
CA ASN A 762 -16.86 1.92 -67.41
C ASN A 762 -15.59 2.07 -66.54
N ASN A 763 -15.02 3.27 -66.51
CA ASN A 763 -13.82 3.63 -65.77
C ASN A 763 -14.11 4.27 -64.41
N ALA A 764 -15.38 4.57 -64.08
CA ALA A 764 -15.77 5.22 -62.85
C ALA A 764 -16.20 4.21 -61.77
N ARG A 765 -15.79 4.43 -60.52
CA ARG A 765 -16.17 3.64 -59.34
C ARG A 765 -16.61 4.57 -58.20
N LEU A 766 -17.66 4.21 -57.46
CA LEU A 766 -18.07 4.93 -56.25
C LEU A 766 -18.05 4.00 -55.05
N ASN A 767 -17.28 4.38 -54.02
CA ASN A 767 -17.16 3.64 -52.78
C ASN A 767 -17.66 4.47 -51.61
N ALA A 768 -18.23 3.83 -50.60
CA ALA A 768 -18.63 4.46 -49.36
C ALA A 768 -18.22 3.60 -48.15
N GLU A 769 -17.86 4.25 -47.06
CA GLU A 769 -17.54 3.63 -45.78
C GLU A 769 -18.21 4.40 -44.64
N MET A 770 -18.67 3.67 -43.64
CA MET A 770 -19.02 4.18 -42.32
C MET A 770 -17.99 3.69 -41.31
N ILE A 771 -17.54 4.59 -40.43
CA ILE A 771 -16.47 4.35 -39.48
C ILE A 771 -16.97 4.72 -38.08
N TYR A 772 -16.79 3.80 -37.13
CA TYR A 772 -16.89 4.02 -35.71
C TYR A 772 -15.52 3.82 -35.07
N LYS A 773 -15.07 4.78 -34.26
CA LYS A 773 -13.84 4.63 -33.47
C LYS A 773 -14.11 5.05 -32.02
N HIS A 774 -13.79 4.15 -31.09
CA HIS A 774 -13.86 4.38 -29.66
C HIS A 774 -12.45 4.49 -29.09
N TYR A 775 -12.25 5.47 -28.22
CA TYR A 775 -11.02 5.67 -27.49
C TYR A 775 -11.24 5.48 -25.99
N ASP A 776 -10.26 4.90 -25.31
CA ASP A 776 -10.27 4.67 -23.85
C ASP A 776 -10.57 5.90 -22.98
N SER A 777 -10.20 7.10 -23.45
CA SER A 777 -10.56 8.39 -22.85
C SER A 777 -12.07 8.69 -22.80
N GLY A 778 -12.92 7.82 -23.36
CA GLY A 778 -14.37 8.01 -23.50
C GLY A 778 -14.78 8.76 -24.77
N LEU A 779 -13.83 9.19 -25.60
CA LEU A 779 -14.11 9.86 -26.87
C LEU A 779 -14.56 8.85 -27.94
N ASN A 780 -15.63 9.18 -28.65
CA ASN A 780 -16.20 8.40 -29.73
C ASN A 780 -16.22 9.23 -31.01
N TYR A 781 -15.87 8.60 -32.12
CA TYR A 781 -16.00 9.14 -33.46
C TYR A 781 -16.99 8.33 -34.28
N TYR A 782 -17.88 9.03 -34.96
CA TYR A 782 -18.80 8.47 -35.93
C TYR A 782 -18.62 9.23 -37.24
N GLY A 783 -18.13 8.57 -38.27
CA GLY A 783 -17.85 9.20 -39.54
C GLY A 783 -18.17 8.34 -40.73
N GLY A 784 -17.94 8.93 -41.89
CA GLY A 784 -18.04 8.22 -43.15
C GLY A 784 -17.27 8.92 -44.25
N ASN A 785 -17.05 8.19 -45.32
CA ASN A 785 -16.36 8.67 -46.51
C ASN A 785 -17.13 8.28 -47.78
N LEU A 786 -16.95 9.06 -48.83
CA LEU A 786 -17.53 8.85 -50.14
C LEU A 786 -16.47 9.15 -51.20
N MET A 787 -16.03 8.09 -51.87
CA MET A 787 -14.89 8.12 -52.77
C MET A 787 -15.30 7.82 -54.20
N LEU A 788 -15.04 8.76 -55.09
CA LEU A 788 -15.14 8.59 -56.53
C LEU A 788 -13.76 8.27 -57.10
N LYS A 789 -13.65 7.17 -57.85
CA LYS A 789 -12.42 6.78 -58.56
C LYS A 789 -12.63 6.79 -60.07
N TYR A 790 -11.60 7.16 -60.80
CA TYR A 790 -11.51 7.08 -62.25
C TYR A 790 -10.27 6.27 -62.64
N VAL A 791 -10.49 5.10 -63.24
CA VAL A 791 -9.46 4.14 -63.67
C VAL A 791 -9.02 4.42 -65.10
N PHE A 792 -7.71 4.41 -65.39
CA PHE A 792 -7.17 4.68 -66.72
C PHE A 792 -5.87 3.94 -67.03
#